data_AF-A0A5J4WYU5-F1
#
_entry.id   AF-A0A5J4WYU5-F1
#
_cell.length_a   1.000
_cell.length_b   1.000
_cell.length_c   1.000
_cell.angle_alpha   90.00
_cell.angle_beta   90.00
_cell.angle_gamma   90.00
#
_symmetry.space_group_name_H-M   'P 1'
#
loop_
_entity.id
_entity.type
_entity.pdbx_description
1 polymer ?
#
loop_
_entity_poly.entity_id
_entity_poly.type
_entity_poly.pdbx_seq_one_letter_code
_entity_poly.pdbx_strand_id
1 'polypeptide(L)'
;MTDEGTHRPLHSDPIDGLNLLFSMSSGLSFGQLVLRLKTDSLPEDEQIAVLQQMIFFASRSDQDLRIAVESEGIEISSSLFTKTPNKRIKQFCIGLIGMIGQLGVEDEQKDDWIVLCIPLSKLLFSSDNELQRRGKNSLMNLIEQNENVVSGLLQIGFLDRSSDALNNIPSQSSSSSSSQTTITSSSSFVMNILTILDQIITIASEKISKSGKIIKTLDQLKKSGETAPIRRKAGQIQDLLEKEGQMIADSDSELQQLKEKIISLEDRIRIQDEQIRNKDERERILQQEKIDSDQQIIRLNQQIEAKENENRQVKSRLASSEERIQALEQQSHEKNTRINTLSQEKANIERQIQEQQEQINQNKNKIEILTKEKAQCEQRAITAEGQIRTLTIQNTQKDQSITSLIKDKKQAEDKASASEVCCKALEQEKVQKDEKIKTLNQEKTQKDLKIDALTKQQTQLEQKAGQLEGRIKTLEQDRKQLEEKSPATQKENLILMRKMNEISKRMNDLLKSMVNESDLEKLRMIPWIEMWKDLSKPVGIVCGQEGSIDLQRQIEICEYLIEMFKDIDKNDEYRKRCIQCGIAKSLVNMIENWKVEDIKEQHSQAFAKLTFTNNNEIKQLLFTLNPFKGLLNLLNHSNSIIQMYGITSIFNIQTGGSETTSDTEIHPYFDTIASIGGIEKIYEFMNRKNTTKQSKDASAIIIGFFFKARKIENVEMRTNVIKHLKTIVNDQNGWTKTCSRNALKYLAQNSDNKNEIDKDRFVIPT
;
A
#
# COMPACT_ATOMS: atom_id res chain seq x y z
N MET A 1 25.16 -33.78 -71.01
CA MET A 1 23.92 -34.06 -70.25
C MET A 1 23.30 -32.70 -69.95
N THR A 2 22.02 -32.52 -70.25
CA THR A 2 21.15 -31.40 -69.80
C THR A 2 21.70 -29.97 -69.90
N ASP A 3 21.29 -29.28 -70.98
CA ASP A 3 20.60 -27.97 -71.02
C ASP A 3 21.18 -26.82 -70.16
N GLU A 4 21.75 -25.76 -70.76
CA GLU A 4 21.07 -24.60 -71.37
C GLU A 4 20.36 -23.67 -70.34
N GLY A 5 20.72 -22.38 -70.21
CA GLY A 5 21.83 -21.67 -70.88
C GLY A 5 22.11 -20.24 -70.36
N THR A 6 23.39 -19.83 -70.46
CA THR A 6 23.95 -18.44 -70.47
C THR A 6 23.49 -17.37 -69.47
N HIS A 7 24.47 -16.80 -68.74
CA HIS A 7 24.33 -15.65 -67.84
C HIS A 7 25.06 -14.38 -68.37
N ARG A 8 24.45 -13.19 -68.17
CA ARG A 8 25.09 -11.87 -67.88
C ARG A 8 25.95 -11.20 -69.01
N PRO A 9 26.40 -9.91 -68.86
CA PRO A 9 25.62 -8.70 -68.48
C PRO A 9 26.04 -7.35 -69.17
N LEU A 10 25.18 -6.32 -69.12
CA LEU A 10 25.48 -4.85 -69.18
C LEU A 10 26.10 -4.31 -70.53
N HIS A 11 26.10 -3.01 -70.87
CA HIS A 11 25.81 -1.76 -70.13
C HIS A 11 25.34 -0.61 -71.08
N SER A 12 24.43 0.28 -70.64
CA SER A 12 24.15 1.69 -71.12
C SER A 12 23.81 1.98 -72.61
N ASP A 13 23.21 3.11 -73.03
CA ASP A 13 22.24 4.14 -72.53
C ASP A 13 22.03 5.14 -73.73
N PRO A 14 21.30 6.27 -73.61
CA PRO A 14 19.86 6.43 -73.38
C PRO A 14 19.16 7.25 -74.51
N ILE A 15 17.82 7.23 -74.58
CA ILE A 15 17.03 8.31 -75.22
C ILE A 15 15.81 8.65 -74.35
N ASP A 16 15.68 9.92 -73.99
CA ASP A 16 14.57 10.48 -73.23
C ASP A 16 13.28 10.66 -74.05
N GLY A 17 12.16 10.70 -73.32
CA GLY A 17 11.24 11.82 -73.46
C GLY A 17 10.34 11.87 -74.70
N LEU A 18 9.29 11.03 -74.71
CA LEU A 18 7.98 11.49 -75.16
C LEU A 18 6.89 11.12 -74.16
N ASN A 19 6.66 12.02 -73.21
CA ASN A 19 5.63 11.88 -72.19
C ASN A 19 4.24 11.86 -72.84
N LEU A 20 3.63 10.68 -72.96
CA LEU A 20 2.18 10.56 -72.95
C LEU A 20 1.70 10.81 -71.52
N LEU A 21 1.67 12.10 -71.16
CA LEU A 21 1.40 12.61 -69.83
C LEU A 21 -0.09 12.42 -69.50
N PHE A 22 -0.47 11.21 -69.08
CA PHE A 22 -1.79 10.98 -68.51
C PHE A 22 -1.96 11.87 -67.28
N SER A 23 -2.80 12.91 -67.42
CA SER A 23 -3.11 13.87 -66.36
C SER A 23 -3.91 13.18 -65.25
N MET A 24 -3.20 12.48 -64.37
CA MET A 24 -3.69 11.88 -63.13
C MET A 24 -4.00 12.97 -62.08
N SER A 25 -4.90 13.87 -62.42
CA SER A 25 -5.48 14.86 -61.51
C SER A 25 -6.88 14.41 -61.07
N SER A 26 -7.19 14.63 -59.79
CA SER A 26 -8.35 14.07 -59.06
C SER A 26 -8.38 12.53 -58.99
N GLY A 27 -8.19 12.00 -57.77
CA GLY A 27 -8.42 10.58 -57.47
C GLY A 27 -9.91 10.28 -57.36
N LEU A 28 -10.63 10.37 -58.47
CA LEU A 28 -12.06 10.11 -58.55
C LEU A 28 -12.34 8.60 -58.42
N SER A 29 -13.40 8.24 -57.69
CA SER A 29 -13.92 6.88 -57.70
C SER A 29 -14.63 6.59 -59.02
N PHE A 30 -14.75 5.31 -59.39
CA PHE A 30 -15.40 4.91 -60.63
C PHE A 30 -16.82 5.48 -60.78
N GLY A 31 -17.63 5.48 -59.71
CA GLY A 31 -18.97 6.10 -59.71
C GLY A 31 -18.95 7.61 -59.98
N GLN A 32 -17.90 8.34 -59.58
CA GLN A 32 -17.74 9.75 -59.93
C GLN A 32 -17.38 9.95 -61.42
N LEU A 33 -16.63 9.03 -62.03
CA LEU A 33 -16.39 9.01 -63.48
C LEU A 33 -17.69 8.74 -64.25
N VAL A 34 -18.52 7.80 -63.79
CA VAL A 34 -19.87 7.55 -64.33
C VAL A 34 -20.76 8.79 -64.26
N LEU A 35 -20.80 9.47 -63.11
CA LEU A 35 -21.56 10.71 -62.95
C LEU A 35 -21.08 11.82 -63.91
N ARG A 36 -19.78 11.90 -64.19
CA ARG A 36 -19.21 12.85 -65.17
C ARG A 36 -19.56 12.50 -66.62
N LEU A 37 -19.79 11.23 -66.96
CA LEU A 37 -20.35 10.84 -68.26
C LEU A 37 -21.89 11.04 -68.34
N LYS A 38 -22.59 11.08 -67.20
CA LYS A 38 -24.05 11.36 -67.14
C LYS A 38 -24.41 12.83 -67.37
N THR A 39 -23.48 13.78 -67.23
CA THR A 39 -23.74 15.20 -67.55
C THR A 39 -23.79 15.47 -69.06
N ASP A 40 -25.00 15.74 -69.57
CA ASP A 40 -25.33 16.04 -70.98
C ASP A 40 -24.76 17.38 -71.50
N SER A 41 -23.43 17.56 -71.44
CA SER A 41 -22.67 18.67 -72.06
C SER A 41 -21.15 18.40 -72.20
N LEU A 42 -20.65 17.23 -71.82
CA LEU A 42 -19.20 16.99 -71.74
C LEU A 42 -18.51 16.98 -73.15
N PRO A 43 -17.38 17.68 -73.36
CA PRO A 43 -16.65 17.66 -74.64
C PRO A 43 -16.14 16.26 -75.02
N GLU A 44 -16.01 15.97 -76.33
CA GLU A 44 -15.60 14.63 -76.80
C GLU A 44 -14.21 14.20 -76.29
N ASP A 45 -13.25 15.12 -76.18
CA ASP A 45 -11.92 14.82 -75.62
C ASP A 45 -11.97 14.50 -74.12
N GLU A 46 -12.87 15.13 -73.36
CA GLU A 46 -13.11 14.77 -71.96
C GLU A 46 -13.85 13.42 -71.84
N GLN A 47 -14.80 13.12 -72.72
CA GLN A 47 -15.44 11.80 -72.77
C GLN A 47 -14.41 10.70 -73.03
N ILE A 48 -13.44 10.93 -73.94
CA ILE A 48 -12.32 10.02 -74.19
C ILE A 48 -11.46 9.88 -72.93
N ALA A 49 -11.05 10.98 -72.29
CA ALA A 49 -10.21 10.94 -71.10
C ALA A 49 -10.88 10.20 -69.93
N VAL A 50 -12.18 10.43 -69.69
CA VAL A 50 -12.95 9.77 -68.64
C VAL A 50 -13.13 8.28 -68.94
N LEU A 51 -13.46 7.89 -70.18
CA LEU A 51 -13.53 6.48 -70.56
C LEU A 51 -12.18 5.76 -70.44
N GLN A 52 -11.07 6.43 -70.79
CA GLN A 52 -9.72 5.89 -70.59
C GLN A 52 -9.39 5.72 -69.10
N GLN A 53 -9.78 6.66 -68.24
CA GLN A 53 -9.63 6.53 -66.79
C GLN A 53 -10.50 5.39 -66.23
N MET A 54 -11.73 5.20 -66.72
CA MET A 54 -12.59 4.08 -66.31
C MET A 54 -12.04 2.72 -66.74
N ILE A 55 -11.48 2.60 -67.95
CA ILE A 55 -10.80 1.38 -68.40
C ILE A 55 -9.56 1.12 -67.55
N PHE A 56 -8.72 2.14 -67.28
CA PHE A 56 -7.57 1.97 -66.40
C PHE A 56 -7.98 1.61 -64.96
N PHE A 57 -9.08 2.18 -64.45
CA PHE A 57 -9.59 1.88 -63.11
C PHE A 57 -9.99 0.41 -63.01
N ALA A 58 -10.88 -0.05 -63.90
CA ALA A 58 -11.39 -1.41 -63.90
C ALA A 58 -10.36 -2.48 -64.36
N SER A 59 -9.14 -2.09 -64.77
CA SER A 59 -8.04 -3.00 -65.09
C SER A 59 -6.94 -3.06 -64.01
N ARG A 60 -7.14 -2.45 -62.84
CA ARG A 60 -6.12 -2.40 -61.76
C ARG A 60 -6.19 -3.57 -60.79
N SER A 61 -7.39 -3.99 -60.43
CA SER A 61 -7.64 -5.07 -59.47
C SER A 61 -9.08 -5.56 -59.60
N ASP A 62 -9.32 -6.80 -59.15
CA ASP A 62 -10.65 -7.41 -59.18
C ASP A 62 -11.64 -6.67 -58.28
N GLN A 63 -11.14 -5.98 -57.25
CA GLN A 63 -11.94 -5.11 -56.38
C GLN A 63 -12.33 -3.80 -57.10
N ASP A 64 -11.40 -3.15 -57.81
CA ASP A 64 -11.68 -1.96 -58.63
C ASP A 64 -12.66 -2.29 -59.77
N LEU A 65 -12.57 -3.50 -60.32
CA LEU A 65 -13.45 -4.07 -61.33
C LEU A 65 -14.86 -4.40 -60.79
N ARG A 66 -14.98 -4.99 -59.58
CA ARG A 66 -16.27 -5.18 -58.91
C ARG A 66 -16.99 -3.85 -58.67
N ILE A 67 -16.26 -2.82 -58.23
CA ILE A 67 -16.79 -1.45 -58.12
C ILE A 67 -17.26 -0.92 -59.49
N ALA A 68 -16.58 -1.25 -60.58
CA ALA A 68 -16.97 -0.86 -61.93
C ALA A 68 -18.26 -1.56 -62.44
N VAL A 69 -18.49 -2.82 -62.04
CA VAL A 69 -19.78 -3.53 -62.27
C VAL A 69 -20.92 -2.82 -61.54
N GLU A 70 -20.74 -2.53 -60.24
CA GLU A 70 -21.81 -2.00 -59.38
C GLU A 70 -22.18 -0.53 -59.65
N SER A 71 -21.37 0.21 -60.40
CA SER A 71 -21.49 1.67 -60.57
C SER A 71 -22.29 2.14 -61.81
N GLU A 72 -23.10 1.29 -62.45
CA GLU A 72 -23.74 1.55 -63.77
C GLU A 72 -22.73 1.83 -64.92
N GLY A 73 -21.50 1.31 -64.81
CA GLY A 73 -20.41 1.59 -65.75
C GLY A 73 -20.68 1.13 -67.18
N ILE A 74 -21.48 0.06 -67.32
CA ILE A 74 -21.84 -0.57 -68.57
C ILE A 74 -22.97 0.22 -69.27
N GLU A 75 -23.98 0.64 -68.50
CA GLU A 75 -25.17 1.33 -68.96
C GLU A 75 -24.85 2.75 -69.44
N ILE A 76 -23.99 3.48 -68.71
CA ILE A 76 -23.53 4.79 -69.17
C ILE A 76 -22.70 4.66 -70.45
N SER A 77 -21.84 3.65 -70.53
CA SER A 77 -21.03 3.37 -71.73
C SER A 77 -21.90 3.03 -72.93
N SER A 78 -22.96 2.23 -72.75
CA SER A 78 -23.92 1.86 -73.79
C SER A 78 -24.81 3.03 -74.23
N SER A 79 -25.24 3.86 -73.27
CA SER A 79 -25.99 5.10 -73.52
C SER A 79 -25.17 6.07 -74.37
N LEU A 80 -23.95 6.37 -73.91
CA LEU A 80 -23.00 7.27 -74.58
C LEU A 80 -22.61 6.76 -75.98
N PHE A 81 -22.34 5.47 -76.12
CA PHE A 81 -22.10 4.80 -77.40
C PHE A 81 -23.24 5.02 -78.41
N THR A 82 -24.50 5.05 -77.95
CA THR A 82 -25.63 5.36 -78.83
C THR A 82 -25.92 6.85 -79.04
N LYS A 83 -25.45 7.74 -78.16
CA LYS A 83 -25.55 9.20 -78.33
C LYS A 83 -24.47 9.77 -79.28
N THR A 84 -23.23 9.28 -79.20
CA THR A 84 -22.08 9.86 -79.93
C THR A 84 -22.01 9.44 -81.41
N PRO A 85 -21.54 10.31 -82.32
CA PRO A 85 -21.07 9.89 -83.65
C PRO A 85 -19.60 9.42 -83.65
N ASN A 86 -18.80 9.77 -82.64
CA ASN A 86 -17.35 9.62 -82.64
C ASN A 86 -16.90 8.15 -82.51
N LYS A 87 -16.15 7.67 -83.51
CA LYS A 87 -15.66 6.29 -83.57
C LYS A 87 -14.71 5.91 -82.43
N ARG A 88 -13.92 6.85 -81.92
CA ARG A 88 -12.94 6.61 -80.84
C ARG A 88 -13.61 6.50 -79.47
N ILE A 89 -14.61 7.35 -79.19
CA ILE A 89 -15.48 7.21 -78.01
C ILE A 89 -16.18 5.85 -78.05
N LYS A 90 -16.75 5.45 -79.20
CA LYS A 90 -17.37 4.12 -79.37
C LYS A 90 -16.40 2.97 -79.09
N GLN A 91 -15.16 3.04 -79.59
CA GLN A 91 -14.13 2.03 -79.31
C GLN A 91 -13.84 1.89 -77.81
N PHE A 92 -13.73 3.00 -77.08
CA PHE A 92 -13.53 2.94 -75.62
C PHE A 92 -14.77 2.43 -74.87
N CYS A 93 -15.99 2.84 -75.25
CA CYS A 93 -17.22 2.24 -74.69
C CYS A 93 -17.27 0.72 -74.88
N ILE A 94 -16.92 0.20 -76.08
CA ILE A 94 -16.90 -1.24 -76.36
C ILE A 94 -15.81 -1.94 -75.53
N GLY A 95 -14.63 -1.35 -75.41
CA GLY A 95 -13.54 -1.89 -74.59
C GLY A 95 -13.91 -1.98 -73.11
N LEU A 96 -14.54 -0.93 -72.57
CA LEU A 96 -14.99 -0.88 -71.18
C LEU A 96 -16.12 -1.87 -70.88
N ILE A 97 -17.16 -1.93 -71.73
CA ILE A 97 -18.26 -2.90 -71.61
C ILE A 97 -17.72 -4.34 -71.72
N GLY A 98 -16.82 -4.60 -72.67
CA GLY A 98 -16.20 -5.91 -72.86
C GLY A 98 -15.36 -6.34 -71.66
N MET A 99 -14.53 -5.44 -71.12
CA MET A 99 -13.64 -5.76 -70.00
C MET A 99 -14.41 -5.98 -68.69
N ILE A 100 -15.37 -5.10 -68.36
CA ILE A 100 -16.24 -5.28 -67.18
C ILE A 100 -17.07 -6.57 -67.34
N GLY A 101 -17.64 -6.80 -68.52
CA GLY A 101 -18.49 -7.97 -68.79
C GLY A 101 -17.77 -9.30 -68.96
N GLN A 102 -16.44 -9.33 -69.16
CA GLN A 102 -15.68 -10.59 -69.27
C GLN A 102 -14.91 -10.97 -68.01
N LEU A 103 -14.49 -9.99 -67.20
CA LEU A 103 -13.68 -10.24 -66.00
C LEU A 103 -14.49 -10.09 -64.70
N GLY A 104 -15.59 -9.32 -64.69
CA GLY A 104 -16.43 -9.10 -63.51
C GLY A 104 -17.36 -10.26 -63.13
N VAL A 105 -17.00 -11.50 -63.51
CA VAL A 105 -17.88 -12.69 -63.53
C VAL A 105 -17.51 -13.71 -62.44
N GLU A 106 -16.36 -13.57 -61.77
CA GLU A 106 -15.85 -14.52 -60.76
C GLU A 106 -16.50 -14.38 -59.36
N ASP A 107 -17.83 -14.21 -59.27
CA ASP A 107 -18.55 -14.17 -57.98
C ASP A 107 -19.96 -14.78 -58.07
N GLU A 108 -20.16 -15.94 -57.46
CA GLU A 108 -21.37 -16.77 -57.58
C GLU A 108 -22.61 -16.24 -56.81
N GLN A 109 -22.69 -14.95 -56.48
CA GLN A 109 -23.67 -14.41 -55.51
C GLN A 109 -24.43 -13.12 -55.91
N LYS A 110 -24.45 -12.72 -57.19
CA LYS A 110 -25.38 -11.69 -57.70
C LYS A 110 -26.00 -12.07 -59.05
N ASP A 111 -27.31 -12.34 -59.06
CA ASP A 111 -28.05 -12.87 -60.22
C ASP A 111 -28.55 -11.82 -61.25
N ASP A 112 -28.17 -10.55 -61.14
CA ASP A 112 -28.64 -9.46 -62.01
C ASP A 112 -28.00 -9.43 -63.42
N TRP A 113 -27.86 -10.60 -64.05
CA TRP A 113 -27.39 -10.79 -65.44
C TRP A 113 -28.14 -9.93 -66.47
N ILE A 114 -29.37 -9.52 -66.14
CA ILE A 114 -30.22 -8.58 -66.87
C ILE A 114 -29.43 -7.33 -67.30
N VAL A 115 -28.61 -6.76 -66.42
CA VAL A 115 -27.85 -5.51 -66.64
C VAL A 115 -26.85 -5.68 -67.78
N LEU A 116 -26.15 -6.81 -67.85
CA LEU A 116 -25.23 -7.17 -68.94
C LEU A 116 -25.97 -7.54 -70.23
N CYS A 117 -27.12 -8.21 -70.12
CA CYS A 117 -27.89 -8.70 -71.26
C CYS A 117 -28.46 -7.57 -72.13
N ILE A 118 -28.94 -6.46 -71.54
CA ILE A 118 -29.53 -5.30 -72.25
C ILE A 118 -28.56 -4.68 -73.29
N PRO A 119 -27.36 -4.19 -72.93
CA PRO A 119 -26.44 -3.52 -73.84
C PRO A 119 -25.82 -4.48 -74.86
N LEU A 120 -25.54 -5.72 -74.48
CA LEU A 120 -25.00 -6.72 -75.41
C LEU A 120 -26.04 -7.14 -76.46
N SER A 121 -27.31 -7.26 -76.07
CA SER A 121 -28.43 -7.41 -77.02
C SER A 121 -28.53 -6.19 -77.95
N LYS A 122 -28.35 -4.97 -77.42
CA LYS A 122 -28.35 -3.73 -78.21
C LYS A 122 -27.20 -3.67 -79.23
N LEU A 123 -26.06 -4.31 -78.94
CA LEU A 123 -24.96 -4.49 -79.90
C LEU A 123 -25.30 -5.58 -80.95
N LEU A 124 -25.87 -6.71 -80.55
CA LEU A 124 -26.31 -7.78 -81.48
C LEU A 124 -27.39 -7.28 -82.48
N PHE A 125 -28.28 -6.39 -82.06
CA PHE A 125 -29.28 -5.77 -82.94
C PHE A 125 -28.79 -4.48 -83.63
N SER A 126 -27.48 -4.20 -83.62
CA SER A 126 -26.89 -3.04 -84.32
C SER A 126 -26.85 -3.25 -85.83
N SER A 127 -26.97 -2.15 -86.59
CA SER A 127 -26.83 -2.12 -88.05
C SER A 127 -25.38 -2.11 -88.55
N ASP A 128 -24.40 -2.12 -87.65
CA ASP A 128 -22.97 -2.27 -87.95
C ASP A 128 -22.56 -3.74 -87.76
N ASN A 129 -22.09 -4.37 -88.84
CA ASN A 129 -21.73 -5.79 -88.88
C ASN A 129 -20.65 -6.17 -87.86
N GLU A 130 -19.67 -5.30 -87.57
CA GLU A 130 -18.60 -5.59 -86.61
C GLU A 130 -19.10 -5.43 -85.18
N LEU A 131 -19.94 -4.44 -84.92
CA LEU A 131 -20.58 -4.25 -83.60
C LEU A 131 -21.54 -5.39 -83.28
N GLN A 132 -22.30 -5.87 -84.27
CA GLN A 132 -23.10 -7.08 -84.15
C GLN A 132 -22.24 -8.32 -83.92
N ARG A 133 -21.15 -8.50 -84.67
CA ARG A 133 -20.24 -9.64 -84.50
C ARG A 133 -19.59 -9.65 -83.11
N ARG A 134 -19.23 -8.47 -82.58
CA ARG A 134 -18.78 -8.29 -81.19
C ARG A 134 -19.87 -8.69 -80.20
N GLY A 135 -21.07 -8.10 -80.32
CA GLY A 135 -22.21 -8.40 -79.45
C GLY A 135 -22.60 -9.87 -79.44
N LYS A 136 -22.60 -10.53 -80.61
CA LYS A 136 -22.77 -11.97 -80.76
C LYS A 136 -21.71 -12.76 -80.00
N ASN A 137 -20.43 -12.50 -80.26
CA ASN A 137 -19.35 -13.27 -79.63
C ASN A 137 -19.36 -13.07 -78.10
N SER A 138 -19.57 -11.85 -77.61
CA SER A 138 -19.69 -11.58 -76.17
C SER A 138 -20.89 -12.30 -75.54
N LEU A 139 -22.07 -12.30 -76.19
CA LEU A 139 -23.23 -13.07 -75.71
C LEU A 139 -22.97 -14.58 -75.75
N MET A 140 -22.37 -15.10 -76.82
CA MET A 140 -22.06 -16.52 -76.96
C MET A 140 -21.15 -17.00 -75.84
N ASN A 141 -20.03 -16.32 -75.62
CA ASN A 141 -19.09 -16.63 -74.54
C ASN A 141 -19.76 -16.55 -73.15
N LEU A 142 -20.60 -15.55 -72.89
CA LEU A 142 -21.31 -15.42 -71.60
C LEU A 142 -22.33 -16.54 -71.38
N ILE A 143 -23.08 -16.92 -72.42
CA ILE A 143 -24.03 -18.03 -72.38
C ILE A 143 -23.30 -19.39 -72.22
N GLU A 144 -22.10 -19.54 -72.79
CA GLU A 144 -21.23 -20.71 -72.59
C GLU A 144 -20.56 -20.74 -71.20
N GLN A 145 -20.44 -19.59 -70.53
CA GLN A 145 -19.81 -19.48 -69.20
C GLN A 145 -20.81 -19.56 -68.04
N ASN A 146 -22.06 -19.13 -68.21
CA ASN A 146 -23.06 -19.17 -67.13
C ASN A 146 -24.50 -19.29 -67.66
N GLU A 147 -25.21 -20.35 -67.26
CA GLU A 147 -26.59 -20.64 -67.68
C GLU A 147 -27.61 -19.58 -67.21
N ASN A 148 -27.36 -18.88 -66.09
CA ASN A 148 -28.26 -17.83 -65.58
C ASN A 148 -28.36 -16.61 -66.53
N VAL A 149 -27.37 -16.42 -67.42
CA VAL A 149 -27.43 -15.43 -68.52
C VAL A 149 -28.64 -15.68 -69.42
N VAL A 150 -29.03 -16.95 -69.63
CA VAL A 150 -30.19 -17.33 -70.44
C VAL A 150 -31.49 -16.88 -69.76
N SER A 151 -31.59 -16.96 -68.43
CA SER A 151 -32.71 -16.39 -67.66
C SER A 151 -32.78 -14.87 -67.84
N GLY A 152 -31.65 -14.17 -67.73
CA GLY A 152 -31.58 -12.72 -67.97
C GLY A 152 -32.03 -12.31 -69.38
N LEU A 153 -31.62 -13.05 -70.41
CA LEU A 153 -32.03 -12.84 -71.81
C LEU A 153 -33.54 -13.08 -72.01
N LEU A 154 -34.10 -14.13 -71.41
CA LEU A 154 -35.53 -14.40 -71.47
C LEU A 154 -36.34 -13.30 -70.76
N GLN A 155 -35.90 -12.84 -69.58
CA GLN A 155 -36.58 -11.80 -68.81
C GLN A 155 -36.62 -10.44 -69.53
N ILE A 156 -35.58 -10.06 -70.29
CA ILE A 156 -35.63 -8.84 -71.11
C ILE A 156 -36.51 -8.98 -72.36
N GLY A 157 -37.09 -10.16 -72.62
CA GLY A 157 -37.91 -10.43 -73.79
C GLY A 157 -37.10 -10.61 -75.07
N PHE A 158 -35.90 -11.21 -74.99
CA PHE A 158 -34.99 -11.34 -76.13
C PHE A 158 -35.61 -12.09 -77.33
N LEU A 159 -36.49 -13.06 -77.10
CA LEU A 159 -37.20 -13.78 -78.17
C LEU A 159 -38.11 -12.85 -78.99
N ASP A 160 -38.87 -11.99 -78.31
CA ASP A 160 -39.74 -11.00 -78.95
C ASP A 160 -38.92 -9.91 -79.65
N ARG A 161 -37.87 -9.39 -79.00
CA ARG A 161 -36.96 -8.40 -79.62
C ARG A 161 -36.25 -8.97 -80.85
N SER A 162 -35.91 -10.27 -80.85
CA SER A 162 -35.34 -10.96 -82.00
C SER A 162 -36.36 -11.11 -83.13
N SER A 163 -37.62 -11.44 -82.83
CA SER A 163 -38.71 -11.49 -83.81
C SER A 163 -38.90 -10.11 -84.45
N ASP A 164 -39.00 -9.06 -83.64
CA ASP A 164 -39.15 -7.68 -84.11
C ASP A 164 -37.93 -7.23 -84.94
N ALA A 165 -36.69 -7.56 -84.52
CA ALA A 165 -35.47 -7.23 -85.27
C ALA A 165 -35.34 -7.97 -86.61
N LEU A 166 -35.76 -9.25 -86.66
CA LEU A 166 -35.77 -10.06 -87.88
C LEU A 166 -36.89 -9.66 -88.85
N ASN A 167 -38.04 -9.22 -88.34
CA ASN A 167 -39.17 -8.74 -89.15
C ASN A 167 -38.88 -7.34 -89.76
N ASN A 168 -38.10 -6.50 -89.09
CA ASN A 168 -37.78 -5.13 -89.52
C ASN A 168 -36.59 -5.04 -90.51
N ILE A 169 -36.11 -6.16 -91.05
CA ILE A 169 -35.04 -6.16 -92.07
C ILE A 169 -35.59 -5.58 -93.39
N PRO A 170 -34.98 -4.52 -93.97
CA PRO A 170 -35.47 -3.93 -95.20
C PRO A 170 -35.39 -4.91 -96.39
N SER A 171 -36.53 -5.44 -96.79
CA SER A 171 -36.66 -6.33 -97.95
C SER A 171 -36.33 -5.56 -99.24
N GLN A 172 -35.10 -5.72 -99.76
CA GLN A 172 -34.67 -5.02 -100.98
C GLN A 172 -35.29 -5.63 -102.25
N SER A 173 -36.54 -5.27 -102.50
CA SER A 173 -37.19 -5.37 -103.80
C SER A 173 -38.06 -4.13 -104.06
N SER A 174 -37.81 -3.30 -105.07
CA SER A 174 -36.71 -3.33 -106.05
C SER A 174 -36.65 -2.04 -106.89
N SER A 175 -35.46 -1.48 -107.11
CA SER A 175 -35.13 -0.76 -108.37
C SER A 175 -33.63 -0.54 -108.59
N SER A 176 -33.09 -1.24 -109.59
CA SER A 176 -31.99 -0.84 -110.49
C SER A 176 -30.73 -0.09 -109.96
N SER A 177 -29.62 -0.83 -109.99
CA SER A 177 -28.36 -0.53 -110.71
C SER A 177 -27.05 -0.30 -109.93
N SER A 178 -26.00 -0.98 -110.43
CA SER A 178 -24.55 -0.78 -110.20
C SER A 178 -24.04 -0.46 -108.78
N SER A 179 -23.78 -1.50 -107.98
CA SER A 179 -22.40 -1.97 -107.69
C SER A 179 -22.38 -3.17 -106.74
N GLN A 180 -21.38 -4.04 -106.83
CA GLN A 180 -21.26 -5.25 -106.01
C GLN A 180 -20.66 -4.92 -104.62
N THR A 181 -21.43 -5.10 -103.54
CA THR A 181 -20.90 -5.37 -102.16
C THR A 181 -21.97 -5.68 -101.11
N THR A 182 -23.24 -5.32 -101.32
CA THR A 182 -24.25 -5.21 -100.24
C THR A 182 -24.98 -6.50 -99.81
N ILE A 183 -24.83 -7.62 -100.53
CA ILE A 183 -25.65 -8.84 -100.32
C ILE A 183 -25.27 -9.62 -99.03
N THR A 184 -24.12 -9.32 -98.42
CA THR A 184 -23.58 -10.08 -97.27
C THR A 184 -24.01 -9.55 -95.89
N SER A 185 -24.52 -8.32 -95.77
CA SER A 185 -24.86 -7.75 -94.47
C SER A 185 -26.14 -8.35 -93.89
N SER A 186 -27.27 -8.31 -94.62
CA SER A 186 -28.57 -8.85 -94.18
C SER A 186 -28.48 -10.33 -93.78
N SER A 187 -27.88 -11.14 -94.65
CA SER A 187 -27.67 -12.58 -94.41
C SER A 187 -26.79 -12.86 -93.18
N SER A 188 -25.75 -12.06 -92.93
CA SER A 188 -24.96 -12.18 -91.70
C SER A 188 -25.77 -11.78 -90.45
N PHE A 189 -26.61 -10.74 -90.55
CA PHE A 189 -27.45 -10.22 -89.48
C PHE A 189 -28.47 -11.25 -89.00
N VAL A 190 -29.21 -11.85 -89.92
CA VAL A 190 -30.14 -12.96 -89.63
C VAL A 190 -29.40 -14.12 -88.97
N MET A 191 -28.28 -14.56 -89.54
CA MET A 191 -27.55 -15.74 -89.05
C MET A 191 -26.94 -15.51 -87.65
N ASN A 192 -26.52 -14.28 -87.33
CA ASN A 192 -26.00 -13.94 -86.00
C ASN A 192 -27.09 -14.01 -84.92
N ILE A 193 -28.28 -13.45 -85.17
CA ILE A 193 -29.42 -13.54 -84.26
C ILE A 193 -29.88 -14.99 -84.11
N LEU A 194 -30.04 -15.74 -85.22
CA LEU A 194 -30.40 -17.16 -85.18
C LEU A 194 -29.36 -18.03 -84.45
N THR A 195 -28.07 -17.63 -84.40
CA THR A 195 -27.06 -18.38 -83.64
C THR A 195 -27.30 -18.23 -82.12
N ILE A 196 -27.62 -17.03 -81.64
CA ILE A 196 -27.86 -16.79 -80.21
C ILE A 196 -29.20 -17.38 -79.77
N LEU A 197 -30.25 -17.30 -80.61
CA LEU A 197 -31.53 -17.97 -80.35
C LEU A 197 -31.38 -19.49 -80.18
N ASP A 198 -30.61 -20.13 -81.06
CA ASP A 198 -30.32 -21.57 -81.01
C ASP A 198 -29.62 -21.99 -79.72
N GLN A 199 -28.62 -21.20 -79.26
CA GLN A 199 -27.92 -21.47 -78.02
C GLN A 199 -28.83 -21.26 -76.79
N ILE A 200 -29.61 -20.17 -76.75
CA ILE A 200 -30.62 -19.90 -75.72
C ILE A 200 -31.61 -21.08 -75.60
N ILE A 201 -32.14 -21.53 -76.74
CA ILE A 201 -33.18 -22.58 -76.78
C ILE A 201 -32.59 -23.97 -76.47
N THR A 202 -31.31 -24.20 -76.77
CA THR A 202 -30.62 -25.45 -76.40
C THR A 202 -30.35 -25.54 -74.89
N ILE A 203 -30.11 -24.42 -74.20
CA ILE A 203 -29.78 -24.39 -72.76
C ILE A 203 -31.02 -24.25 -71.86
N ALA A 204 -32.06 -23.49 -72.27
CA ALA A 204 -33.27 -23.21 -71.47
C ALA A 204 -34.25 -24.41 -71.28
N SER A 205 -33.72 -25.61 -71.36
CA SER A 205 -34.25 -26.97 -71.63
C SER A 205 -35.54 -27.46 -70.95
N GLU A 206 -36.24 -26.66 -70.15
CA GLU A 206 -37.55 -27.05 -69.55
C GLU A 206 -38.62 -25.95 -69.54
N LYS A 207 -38.30 -24.65 -69.71
CA LYS A 207 -39.24 -23.55 -69.32
C LYS A 207 -39.25 -22.33 -70.26
N ILE A 208 -39.29 -22.53 -71.57
CA ILE A 208 -39.47 -21.42 -72.53
C ILE A 208 -40.95 -21.06 -72.69
N SER A 209 -41.33 -19.86 -72.24
CA SER A 209 -42.64 -19.26 -72.53
C SER A 209 -42.81 -19.08 -74.05
N LYS A 210 -43.75 -19.82 -74.66
CA LYS A 210 -43.97 -19.89 -76.11
C LYS A 210 -44.35 -18.54 -76.73
N SER A 211 -43.36 -17.77 -77.21
CA SER A 211 -43.63 -16.56 -77.99
C SER A 211 -44.22 -16.91 -79.35
N GLY A 212 -45.53 -16.66 -79.49
CA GLY A 212 -46.24 -16.77 -80.76
C GLY A 212 -45.81 -15.75 -81.82
N LYS A 213 -44.90 -14.82 -81.50
CA LYS A 213 -44.23 -13.96 -82.49
C LYS A 213 -43.04 -14.66 -83.12
N ILE A 214 -42.07 -15.13 -82.31
CA ILE A 214 -40.83 -15.72 -82.85
C ILE A 214 -41.11 -16.97 -83.68
N ILE A 215 -42.08 -17.80 -83.29
CA ILE A 215 -42.50 -18.99 -84.06
C ILE A 215 -42.98 -18.59 -85.48
N LYS A 216 -43.75 -17.50 -85.62
CA LYS A 216 -44.20 -16.99 -86.93
C LYS A 216 -43.04 -16.43 -87.76
N THR A 217 -42.14 -15.68 -87.14
CA THR A 217 -40.92 -15.18 -87.81
C THR A 217 -40.01 -16.34 -88.26
N LEU A 218 -39.88 -17.40 -87.46
CA LEU A 218 -39.11 -18.59 -87.80
C LEU A 218 -39.75 -19.37 -88.96
N ASP A 219 -41.07 -19.59 -88.95
CA ASP A 219 -41.80 -20.19 -90.08
C ASP A 219 -41.66 -19.37 -91.38
N GLN A 220 -41.73 -18.03 -91.28
CA GLN A 220 -41.46 -17.14 -92.40
C GLN A 220 -40.01 -17.27 -92.89
N LEU A 221 -39.01 -17.26 -92.01
CA LEU A 221 -37.59 -17.43 -92.37
C LEU A 221 -37.28 -18.84 -92.92
N LYS A 222 -37.97 -19.89 -92.45
CA LYS A 222 -37.91 -21.27 -92.97
C LYS A 222 -38.38 -21.34 -94.43
N LYS A 223 -39.38 -20.53 -94.79
CA LYS A 223 -39.97 -20.44 -96.15
C LYS A 223 -39.24 -19.47 -97.08
N SER A 224 -38.91 -18.25 -96.63
CA SER A 224 -38.42 -17.15 -97.49
C SER A 224 -37.06 -16.57 -97.10
N GLY A 225 -36.36 -17.14 -96.10
CA GLY A 225 -35.03 -16.65 -95.70
C GLY A 225 -34.00 -16.76 -96.83
N GLU A 226 -33.16 -15.73 -97.01
CA GLU A 226 -32.28 -15.54 -98.16
C GLU A 226 -31.41 -16.77 -98.49
N THR A 227 -30.76 -17.36 -97.48
CA THR A 227 -29.77 -18.44 -97.68
C THR A 227 -30.25 -19.79 -97.15
N ALA A 228 -29.76 -20.89 -97.75
CA ALA A 228 -30.12 -22.24 -97.31
C ALA A 228 -29.71 -22.55 -95.84
N PRO A 229 -28.55 -22.09 -95.32
CA PRO A 229 -28.23 -22.20 -93.90
C PRO A 229 -29.24 -21.50 -92.98
N ILE A 230 -29.69 -20.29 -93.33
CA ILE A 230 -30.73 -19.55 -92.58
C ILE A 230 -32.02 -20.36 -92.54
N ARG A 231 -32.52 -20.85 -93.69
CA ARG A 231 -33.76 -21.64 -93.76
C ARG A 231 -33.70 -22.92 -92.94
N ARG A 232 -32.55 -23.61 -92.94
CA ARG A 232 -32.32 -24.80 -92.09
C ARG A 232 -32.31 -24.46 -90.62
N LYS A 233 -31.53 -23.46 -90.20
CA LYS A 233 -31.37 -23.11 -88.78
C LYS A 233 -32.67 -22.55 -88.18
N ALA A 234 -33.40 -21.71 -88.92
CA ALA A 234 -34.74 -21.27 -88.51
C ALA A 234 -35.71 -22.45 -88.35
N GLY A 235 -35.63 -23.44 -89.25
CA GLY A 235 -36.39 -24.68 -89.15
C GLY A 235 -36.05 -25.50 -87.90
N GLN A 236 -34.77 -25.74 -87.63
CA GLN A 236 -34.31 -26.48 -86.45
C GLN A 236 -34.78 -25.83 -85.13
N ILE A 237 -34.66 -24.51 -85.03
CA ILE A 237 -35.10 -23.74 -83.84
C ILE A 237 -36.62 -23.83 -83.66
N GLN A 238 -37.41 -23.78 -84.74
CA GLN A 238 -38.86 -23.99 -84.67
C GLN A 238 -39.20 -25.41 -84.21
N ASP A 239 -38.57 -26.43 -84.80
CA ASP A 239 -38.86 -27.84 -84.52
C ASP A 239 -38.49 -28.24 -83.07
N LEU A 240 -37.58 -27.49 -82.42
CA LEU A 240 -37.29 -27.59 -80.98
C LEU A 240 -38.42 -26.98 -80.13
N LEU A 241 -38.78 -25.71 -80.38
CA LEU A 241 -39.84 -24.99 -79.66
C LEU A 241 -41.23 -25.66 -79.74
N GLU A 242 -41.49 -26.42 -80.80
CA GLU A 242 -42.74 -27.16 -80.99
C GLU A 242 -42.75 -28.50 -80.21
N LYS A 243 -41.61 -29.18 -80.07
CA LYS A 243 -41.50 -30.51 -79.41
C LYS A 243 -41.81 -30.49 -77.91
N GLU A 244 -41.45 -29.43 -77.20
CA GLU A 244 -41.68 -29.30 -75.75
C GLU A 244 -43.19 -29.29 -75.37
N GLY A 245 -44.10 -29.21 -76.34
CA GLY A 245 -45.54 -29.19 -76.08
C GLY A 245 -46.20 -30.51 -75.67
N GLN A 246 -45.48 -31.64 -75.69
CA GLN A 246 -46.11 -32.97 -75.75
C GLN A 246 -45.84 -33.91 -74.55
N MET A 247 -45.30 -33.40 -73.42
CA MET A 247 -45.16 -34.16 -72.17
C MET A 247 -46.17 -33.74 -71.09
N ILE A 248 -47.44 -34.08 -71.32
CA ILE A 248 -48.52 -33.99 -70.30
C ILE A 248 -49.34 -35.29 -70.39
N ALA A 249 -48.91 -36.32 -69.67
CA ALA A 249 -49.56 -37.64 -69.66
C ALA A 249 -49.49 -38.39 -68.32
N ASP A 250 -48.35 -38.37 -67.61
CA ASP A 250 -48.11 -39.12 -66.36
C ASP A 250 -48.13 -38.23 -65.09
N SER A 251 -48.81 -37.08 -65.17
CA SER A 251 -48.57 -35.94 -64.26
C SER A 251 -48.85 -36.15 -62.77
N ASP A 252 -49.78 -37.03 -62.38
CA ASP A 252 -50.22 -37.11 -60.97
C ASP A 252 -49.16 -37.72 -60.04
N SER A 253 -48.36 -38.68 -60.53
CA SER A 253 -47.28 -39.29 -59.73
C SER A 253 -46.13 -38.30 -59.50
N GLU A 254 -45.72 -37.60 -60.56
CA GLU A 254 -44.64 -36.61 -60.50
C GLU A 254 -45.07 -35.37 -59.71
N LEU A 255 -46.32 -34.91 -59.88
CA LEU A 255 -46.89 -33.80 -59.12
C LEU A 255 -47.00 -34.12 -57.61
N GLN A 256 -47.25 -35.38 -57.25
CA GLN A 256 -47.25 -35.81 -55.85
C GLN A 256 -45.82 -35.76 -55.26
N GLN A 257 -44.83 -36.31 -55.97
CA GLN A 257 -43.42 -36.24 -55.56
C GLN A 257 -42.90 -34.78 -55.49
N LEU A 258 -43.32 -33.92 -56.43
CA LEU A 258 -43.00 -32.50 -56.41
C LEU A 258 -43.58 -31.79 -55.18
N LYS A 259 -44.83 -32.08 -54.79
CA LYS A 259 -45.44 -31.53 -53.56
C LYS A 259 -44.68 -31.97 -52.30
N GLU A 260 -44.35 -33.24 -52.19
CA GLU A 260 -43.57 -33.77 -51.04
C GLU A 260 -42.17 -33.16 -50.98
N LYS A 261 -41.53 -32.95 -52.14
CA LYS A 261 -40.22 -32.29 -52.25
C LYS A 261 -40.30 -30.79 -51.93
N ILE A 262 -41.40 -30.10 -52.28
CA ILE A 262 -41.67 -28.72 -51.88
C ILE A 262 -41.81 -28.61 -50.36
N ILE A 263 -42.65 -29.45 -49.73
CA ILE A 263 -42.84 -29.46 -48.26
C ILE A 263 -41.50 -29.71 -47.55
N SER A 264 -40.71 -30.67 -48.04
CA SER A 264 -39.37 -30.97 -47.52
C SER A 264 -38.40 -29.79 -47.64
N LEU A 265 -38.47 -29.02 -48.73
CA LEU A 265 -37.66 -27.81 -48.92
C LEU A 265 -38.16 -26.64 -48.06
N GLU A 266 -39.47 -26.45 -47.92
CA GLU A 266 -40.08 -25.45 -47.05
C GLU A 266 -39.68 -25.66 -45.59
N ASP A 267 -39.77 -26.89 -45.07
CA ASP A 267 -39.30 -27.21 -43.70
C ASP A 267 -37.79 -27.04 -43.55
N ARG A 268 -37.00 -27.34 -44.58
CA ARG A 268 -35.55 -27.11 -44.55
C ARG A 268 -35.22 -25.61 -44.51
N ILE A 269 -35.94 -24.78 -45.27
CA ILE A 269 -35.85 -23.31 -45.19
C ILE A 269 -36.26 -22.84 -43.79
N ARG A 270 -37.39 -23.33 -43.25
CA ARG A 270 -37.88 -23.02 -41.89
C ARG A 270 -36.82 -23.28 -40.81
N ILE A 271 -36.06 -24.37 -40.95
CA ILE A 271 -34.93 -24.72 -40.07
C ILE A 271 -33.70 -23.83 -40.31
N GLN A 272 -33.39 -23.50 -41.57
CA GLN A 272 -32.26 -22.60 -41.90
C GLN A 272 -32.51 -21.17 -41.40
N ASP A 273 -33.73 -20.65 -41.54
CA ASP A 273 -34.14 -19.33 -40.99
C ASP A 273 -34.01 -19.29 -39.46
N GLU A 274 -34.36 -20.39 -38.78
CA GLU A 274 -34.18 -20.51 -37.33
C GLU A 274 -32.69 -20.57 -36.94
N GLN A 275 -31.86 -21.25 -37.73
CA GLN A 275 -30.40 -21.23 -37.53
C GLN A 275 -29.79 -19.84 -37.78
N ILE A 276 -30.34 -19.06 -38.71
CA ILE A 276 -29.93 -17.66 -38.94
C ILE A 276 -30.32 -16.80 -37.74
N ARG A 277 -31.58 -16.82 -37.29
CA ARG A 277 -32.02 -16.10 -36.07
C ARG A 277 -31.14 -16.42 -34.84
N ASN A 278 -30.80 -17.70 -34.65
CA ASN A 278 -29.93 -18.13 -33.56
C ASN A 278 -28.44 -17.77 -33.74
N LYS A 279 -27.98 -17.44 -34.97
CA LYS A 279 -26.66 -16.84 -35.19
C LYS A 279 -26.70 -15.34 -34.91
N ASP A 280 -27.67 -14.61 -35.45
CA ASP A 280 -27.83 -13.16 -35.28
C ASP A 280 -27.88 -12.78 -33.80
N GLU A 281 -28.63 -13.53 -33.00
CA GLU A 281 -28.75 -13.27 -31.56
C GLU A 281 -27.45 -13.59 -30.79
N ARG A 282 -26.70 -14.63 -31.19
CA ARG A 282 -25.37 -14.91 -30.64
C ARG A 282 -24.37 -13.83 -31.00
N GLU A 283 -24.44 -13.27 -32.21
CA GLU A 283 -23.57 -12.18 -32.62
C GLU A 283 -23.86 -10.90 -31.84
N ARG A 284 -25.14 -10.57 -31.58
CA ARG A 284 -25.51 -9.45 -30.69
C ARG A 284 -24.96 -9.63 -29.28
N ILE A 285 -25.07 -10.83 -28.71
CA ILE A 285 -24.51 -11.15 -27.39
C ILE A 285 -22.99 -10.94 -27.39
N LEU A 286 -22.27 -11.47 -28.38
CA LEU A 286 -20.81 -11.29 -28.52
C LEU A 286 -20.41 -9.82 -28.73
N GLN A 287 -21.20 -9.03 -29.48
CA GLN A 287 -20.97 -7.60 -29.64
C GLN A 287 -21.17 -6.85 -28.31
N GLN A 288 -22.19 -7.21 -27.51
CA GLN A 288 -22.42 -6.61 -26.19
C GLN A 288 -21.34 -6.99 -25.17
N GLU A 289 -20.95 -8.27 -25.09
CA GLU A 289 -19.84 -8.74 -24.25
C GLU A 289 -18.53 -8.03 -24.58
N LYS A 290 -18.28 -7.74 -25.87
CA LYS A 290 -17.14 -6.93 -26.31
C LYS A 290 -17.25 -5.48 -25.84
N ILE A 291 -18.41 -4.83 -26.01
CA ILE A 291 -18.64 -3.45 -25.55
C ILE A 291 -18.43 -3.32 -24.03
N ASP A 292 -18.91 -4.29 -23.25
CA ASP A 292 -18.74 -4.30 -21.79
C ASP A 292 -17.28 -4.56 -21.38
N SER A 293 -16.57 -5.40 -22.14
CA SER A 293 -15.12 -5.61 -21.98
C SER A 293 -14.30 -4.35 -22.29
N ASP A 294 -14.59 -3.68 -23.41
CA ASP A 294 -13.93 -2.42 -23.81
C ASP A 294 -14.19 -1.31 -22.77
N GLN A 295 -15.41 -1.22 -22.23
CA GLN A 295 -15.71 -0.34 -21.09
C GLN A 295 -14.91 -0.69 -19.82
N GLN A 296 -14.75 -1.98 -19.51
CA GLN A 296 -13.96 -2.41 -18.35
C GLN A 296 -12.48 -2.07 -18.52
N ILE A 297 -11.92 -2.20 -19.72
CA ILE A 297 -10.56 -1.76 -20.06
C ILE A 297 -10.40 -0.25 -19.85
N ILE A 298 -11.36 0.57 -20.30
CA ILE A 298 -11.33 2.03 -20.08
C ILE A 298 -11.31 2.38 -18.58
N ARG A 299 -12.16 1.72 -17.77
CA ARG A 299 -12.19 1.94 -16.30
C ARG A 299 -10.88 1.52 -15.62
N LEU A 300 -10.27 0.42 -16.06
CA LEU A 300 -8.98 -0.04 -15.54
C LEU A 300 -7.84 0.92 -15.90
N ASN A 301 -7.79 1.42 -17.14
CA ASN A 301 -6.79 2.39 -17.56
C ASN A 301 -6.87 3.71 -16.76
N GLN A 302 -8.08 4.19 -16.47
CA GLN A 302 -8.30 5.36 -15.60
C GLN A 302 -7.79 5.12 -14.15
N GLN A 303 -7.95 3.90 -13.62
CA GLN A 303 -7.41 3.54 -12.30
C GLN A 303 -5.88 3.44 -12.31
N ILE A 304 -5.28 2.95 -13.40
CA ILE A 304 -3.82 2.90 -13.58
C ILE A 304 -3.25 4.33 -13.61
N GLU A 305 -3.80 5.24 -14.43
CA GLU A 305 -3.34 6.63 -14.50
C GLU A 305 -3.46 7.35 -13.14
N ALA A 306 -4.56 7.14 -12.41
CA ALA A 306 -4.71 7.66 -11.05
C ALA A 306 -3.61 7.13 -10.11
N LYS A 307 -3.29 5.83 -10.17
CA LYS A 307 -2.23 5.22 -9.36
C LYS A 307 -0.82 5.64 -9.76
N GLU A 308 -0.56 5.91 -11.04
CA GLU A 308 0.70 6.51 -11.48
C GLU A 308 0.87 7.94 -10.95
N ASN A 309 -0.22 8.72 -10.91
CA ASN A 309 -0.21 10.07 -10.33
C ASN A 309 0.00 10.06 -8.81
N GLU A 310 -0.63 9.14 -8.07
CA GLU A 310 -0.32 8.90 -6.66
C GLU A 310 1.17 8.52 -6.47
N ASN A 311 1.69 7.60 -7.27
CA ASN A 311 3.08 7.13 -7.20
C ASN A 311 4.09 8.25 -7.52
N ARG A 312 3.80 9.11 -8.51
CA ARG A 312 4.58 10.34 -8.78
C ARG A 312 4.60 11.27 -7.55
N GLN A 313 3.46 11.47 -6.88
CA GLN A 313 3.42 12.30 -5.68
C GLN A 313 4.17 11.67 -4.49
N VAL A 314 4.08 10.35 -4.31
CA VAL A 314 4.83 9.61 -3.27
C VAL A 314 6.35 9.73 -3.50
N LYS A 315 6.84 9.55 -4.73
CA LYS A 315 8.27 9.71 -5.06
C LYS A 315 8.80 11.11 -4.76
N SER A 316 8.02 12.16 -5.06
CA SER A 316 8.38 13.55 -4.72
C SER A 316 8.47 13.77 -3.20
N ARG A 317 7.55 13.19 -2.42
CA ARG A 317 7.61 13.24 -0.95
C ARG A 317 8.78 12.44 -0.37
N LEU A 318 9.13 11.31 -0.99
CA LEU A 318 10.27 10.48 -0.57
C LEU A 318 11.58 11.25 -0.71
N ALA A 319 11.86 11.85 -1.87
CA ALA A 319 13.08 12.64 -2.09
C ALA A 319 13.24 13.78 -1.06
N SER A 320 12.17 14.54 -0.78
CA SER A 320 12.20 15.59 0.25
C SER A 320 12.36 15.03 1.67
N SER A 321 11.98 13.78 1.91
CA SER A 321 12.25 13.08 3.18
C SER A 321 13.72 12.63 3.27
N GLU A 322 14.32 12.18 2.17
CA GLU A 322 15.73 11.77 2.09
C GLU A 322 16.68 12.97 2.31
N GLU A 323 16.39 14.12 1.68
CA GLU A 323 17.09 15.39 1.93
C GLU A 323 17.05 15.79 3.43
N ARG A 324 15.88 15.63 4.07
CA ARG A 324 15.72 15.91 5.50
C ARG A 324 16.45 14.91 6.40
N ILE A 325 16.57 13.65 5.98
CA ILE A 325 17.36 12.64 6.71
C ILE A 325 18.85 13.02 6.64
N GLN A 326 19.40 13.31 5.47
CA GLN A 326 20.80 13.72 5.31
C GLN A 326 21.16 14.96 6.15
N ALA A 327 20.27 15.97 6.18
CA ALA A 327 20.45 17.16 7.02
C ALA A 327 20.43 16.85 8.54
N LEU A 328 19.62 15.87 8.96
CA LEU A 328 19.58 15.41 10.36
C LEU A 328 20.79 14.55 10.72
N GLU A 329 21.29 13.73 9.79
CA GLU A 329 22.52 12.95 9.96
C GLU A 329 23.74 13.85 10.10
N GLN A 330 23.88 14.89 9.27
CA GLN A 330 24.94 15.89 9.42
C GLN A 330 24.86 16.59 10.79
N GLN A 331 23.67 17.05 11.20
CA GLN A 331 23.50 17.67 12.51
C GLN A 331 23.77 16.69 13.68
N SER A 332 23.51 15.40 13.49
CA SER A 332 23.86 14.34 14.45
C SER A 332 25.38 14.18 14.57
N HIS A 333 26.09 14.18 13.43
CA HIS A 333 27.55 14.14 13.40
C HIS A 333 28.18 15.36 14.10
N GLU A 334 27.69 16.58 13.83
CA GLU A 334 28.12 17.83 14.47
C GLU A 334 27.89 17.82 15.99
N LYS A 335 26.78 17.23 16.46
CA LYS A 335 26.54 17.04 17.91
C LYS A 335 27.49 16.02 18.52
N ASN A 336 27.75 14.91 17.84
CA ASN A 336 28.66 13.87 18.32
C ASN A 336 30.11 14.36 18.43
N THR A 337 30.60 15.14 17.46
CA THR A 337 31.93 15.76 17.58
C THR A 337 31.99 16.74 18.75
N ARG A 338 30.96 17.57 18.96
CA ARG A 338 30.92 18.47 20.14
C ARG A 338 30.82 17.73 21.47
N ILE A 339 30.08 16.62 21.54
CA ILE A 339 30.03 15.74 22.73
C ILE A 339 31.41 15.15 23.03
N ASN A 340 32.16 14.72 22.02
CA ASN A 340 33.52 14.23 22.18
C ASN A 340 34.47 15.34 22.71
N THR A 341 34.39 16.57 22.18
CA THR A 341 35.15 17.71 22.71
C THR A 341 34.82 17.98 24.18
N LEU A 342 33.52 18.07 24.53
CA LEU A 342 33.06 18.31 25.90
C LEU A 342 33.47 17.19 26.87
N SER A 343 33.51 15.94 26.40
CA SER A 343 33.98 14.79 27.19
C SER A 343 35.49 14.88 27.48
N GLN A 344 36.28 15.36 26.52
CA GLN A 344 37.72 15.60 26.70
C GLN A 344 38.00 16.83 27.58
N GLU A 345 37.23 17.90 27.45
CA GLU A 345 37.24 19.06 28.35
C GLU A 345 36.93 18.61 29.80
N LYS A 346 35.87 17.82 30.00
CA LYS A 346 35.50 17.25 31.30
C LYS A 346 36.62 16.40 31.91
N ALA A 347 37.20 15.47 31.16
CA ALA A 347 38.26 14.59 31.65
C ALA A 347 39.54 15.35 32.07
N ASN A 348 39.79 16.51 31.46
CA ASN A 348 40.89 17.40 31.88
C ASN A 348 40.54 18.15 33.19
N ILE A 349 39.29 18.59 33.37
CA ILE A 349 38.83 19.22 34.62
C ILE A 349 38.83 18.21 35.78
N GLU A 350 38.38 16.97 35.55
CA GLU A 350 38.42 15.91 36.57
C GLU A 350 39.86 15.62 37.05
N ARG A 351 40.85 15.67 36.14
CA ARG A 351 42.28 15.57 36.49
C ARG A 351 42.75 16.74 37.35
N GLN A 352 42.40 17.98 36.99
CA GLN A 352 42.76 19.16 37.79
C GLN A 352 42.14 19.15 39.19
N ILE A 353 40.91 18.65 39.33
CA ILE A 353 40.26 18.46 40.65
C ILE A 353 41.03 17.42 41.48
N GLN A 354 41.49 16.32 40.87
CA GLN A 354 42.30 15.31 41.54
C GLN A 354 43.67 15.86 42.00
N GLU A 355 44.36 16.61 41.14
CA GLU A 355 45.62 17.29 41.46
C GLU A 355 45.45 18.28 42.64
N GLN A 356 44.39 19.10 42.63
CA GLN A 356 44.07 20.01 43.73
C GLN A 356 43.73 19.26 45.03
N GLN A 357 42.99 18.16 44.94
CA GLN A 357 42.62 17.36 46.12
C GLN A 357 43.84 16.69 46.76
N GLU A 358 44.82 16.25 45.97
CA GLU A 358 46.10 15.76 46.49
C GLU A 358 46.90 16.88 47.16
N GLN A 359 46.97 18.07 46.54
CA GLN A 359 47.65 19.23 47.14
C GLN A 359 47.01 19.66 48.46
N ILE A 360 45.67 19.59 48.57
CA ILE A 360 44.91 19.82 49.82
C ILE A 360 45.30 18.78 50.89
N ASN A 361 45.42 17.51 50.52
CA ASN A 361 45.82 16.44 51.45
C ASN A 361 47.25 16.63 51.96
N GLN A 362 48.20 16.98 51.09
CA GLN A 362 49.57 17.33 51.47
C GLN A 362 49.60 18.52 52.45
N ASN A 363 48.84 19.58 52.15
CA ASN A 363 48.75 20.77 53.01
C ASN A 363 48.13 20.45 54.37
N LYS A 364 47.10 19.59 54.41
CA LYS A 364 46.48 19.12 55.66
C LYS A 364 47.48 18.37 56.56
N ASN A 365 48.27 17.46 55.97
CA ASN A 365 49.32 16.74 56.71
C ASN A 365 50.39 17.71 57.26
N LYS A 366 50.77 18.73 56.48
CA LYS A 366 51.72 19.76 56.91
C LYS A 366 51.18 20.62 58.07
N ILE A 367 49.88 20.96 58.03
CA ILE A 367 49.19 21.65 59.14
C ILE A 367 49.17 20.78 60.40
N GLU A 368 48.94 19.47 60.28
CA GLU A 368 48.95 18.54 61.42
C GLU A 368 50.35 18.46 62.08
N ILE A 369 51.42 18.40 61.28
CA ILE A 369 52.81 18.42 61.78
C ILE A 369 53.09 19.73 62.53
N LEU A 370 52.83 20.89 61.91
CA LEU A 370 53.02 22.20 62.53
C LEU A 370 52.19 22.38 63.81
N THR A 371 51.00 21.77 63.89
CA THR A 371 50.15 21.78 65.09
C THR A 371 50.77 20.98 66.23
N LYS A 372 51.37 19.81 65.94
CA LYS A 372 52.10 19.01 66.93
C LYS A 372 53.37 19.70 67.40
N GLU A 373 54.11 20.34 66.50
CA GLU A 373 55.31 21.14 66.84
C GLU A 373 54.96 22.33 67.74
N LYS A 374 53.89 23.07 67.41
CA LYS A 374 53.37 24.16 68.24
C LYS A 374 53.02 23.69 69.66
N ALA A 375 52.28 22.59 69.79
CA ALA A 375 51.92 22.03 71.09
C ALA A 375 53.16 21.58 71.91
N GLN A 376 54.20 21.03 71.26
CA GLN A 376 55.46 20.71 71.93
C GLN A 376 56.19 21.96 72.42
N CYS A 377 56.22 23.03 71.63
CA CYS A 377 56.82 24.31 72.03
C CYS A 377 56.06 24.97 73.19
N GLU A 378 54.72 24.92 73.17
CA GLU A 378 53.87 25.40 74.27
C GLU A 378 54.12 24.61 75.56
N GLN A 379 54.20 23.28 75.47
CA GLN A 379 54.54 22.44 76.63
C GLN A 379 55.95 22.73 77.18
N ARG A 380 56.95 22.98 76.31
CA ARG A 380 58.30 23.39 76.74
C ARG A 380 58.28 24.76 77.44
N ALA A 381 57.50 25.72 76.95
CA ALA A 381 57.35 27.04 77.57
C ALA A 381 56.74 26.93 78.98
N ILE A 382 55.66 26.16 79.15
CA ILE A 382 55.03 25.88 80.45
C ILE A 382 56.05 25.23 81.42
N THR A 383 56.86 24.29 80.94
CA THR A 383 57.91 23.66 81.75
C THR A 383 58.99 24.66 82.17
N ALA A 384 59.44 25.53 81.26
CA ALA A 384 60.42 26.58 81.56
C ALA A 384 59.88 27.62 82.55
N GLU A 385 58.61 28.04 82.42
CA GLU A 385 57.95 28.89 83.41
C GLU A 385 57.92 28.26 84.81
N GLY A 386 57.63 26.95 84.90
CA GLY A 386 57.66 26.22 86.17
C GLY A 386 59.04 26.23 86.82
N GLN A 387 60.10 26.04 86.03
CA GLN A 387 61.48 26.12 86.49
C GLN A 387 61.85 27.54 86.95
N ILE A 388 61.47 28.57 86.18
CA ILE A 388 61.69 29.98 86.54
C ILE A 388 60.99 30.32 87.86
N ARG A 389 59.72 29.94 88.04
CA ARG A 389 58.98 30.14 89.31
C ARG A 389 59.68 29.47 90.49
N THR A 390 60.21 28.26 90.29
CA THR A 390 60.98 27.53 91.33
C THR A 390 62.28 28.25 91.69
N LEU A 391 63.05 28.72 90.70
CA LEU A 391 64.29 29.47 90.91
C LEU A 391 64.03 30.82 91.60
N THR A 392 62.96 31.53 91.24
CA THR A 392 62.55 32.77 91.90
C THR A 392 62.26 32.53 93.39
N ILE A 393 61.50 31.48 93.74
CA ILE A 393 61.23 31.11 95.14
C ILE A 393 62.54 30.81 95.89
N GLN A 394 63.45 30.04 95.29
CA GLN A 394 64.76 29.73 95.90
C GLN A 394 65.62 30.98 96.12
N ASN A 395 65.60 31.95 95.20
CA ASN A 395 66.31 33.20 95.37
C ASN A 395 65.68 34.05 96.48
N THR A 396 64.35 34.20 96.52
CA THR A 396 63.67 34.90 97.64
C THR A 396 63.98 34.27 99.01
N GLN A 397 64.09 32.94 99.10
CA GLN A 397 64.51 32.24 100.32
C GLN A 397 65.98 32.52 100.70
N LYS A 398 66.88 32.63 99.71
CA LYS A 398 68.27 33.05 99.92
C LYS A 398 68.34 34.51 100.37
N ASP A 399 67.59 35.41 99.76
CA ASP A 399 67.54 36.83 100.11
C ASP A 399 67.03 37.04 101.55
N GLN A 400 66.03 36.26 101.97
CA GLN A 400 65.56 36.22 103.36
C GLN A 400 66.65 35.72 104.32
N SER A 401 67.41 34.69 103.93
CA SER A 401 68.53 34.15 104.71
C SER A 401 69.69 35.14 104.82
N ILE A 402 70.05 35.81 103.72
CA ILE A 402 71.04 36.90 103.68
C ILE A 402 70.60 38.06 104.57
N THR A 403 69.31 38.42 104.54
CA THR A 403 68.74 39.47 105.42
C THR A 403 68.85 39.10 106.90
N SER A 404 68.63 37.82 107.26
CA SER A 404 68.89 37.35 108.63
C SER A 404 70.37 37.48 108.97
N LEU A 405 71.26 36.93 108.15
CA LEU A 405 72.71 36.96 108.39
C LEU A 405 73.28 38.38 108.51
N ILE A 406 72.73 39.36 107.77
CA ILE A 406 73.08 40.79 107.91
C ILE A 406 72.62 41.34 109.26
N LYS A 407 71.41 40.99 109.72
CA LYS A 407 70.89 41.38 111.05
C LYS A 407 71.71 40.76 112.17
N ASP A 408 72.04 39.47 112.05
CA ASP A 408 72.82 38.71 113.02
C ASP A 408 74.28 39.23 113.08
N LYS A 409 74.87 39.54 111.92
CA LYS A 409 76.16 40.24 111.82
C LYS A 409 76.12 41.59 112.55
N LYS A 410 75.10 42.42 112.30
CA LYS A 410 75.00 43.73 112.96
C LYS A 410 74.89 43.59 114.48
N GLN A 411 74.15 42.59 114.96
CA GLN A 411 74.09 42.26 116.39
C GLN A 411 75.44 41.81 116.99
N ALA A 412 76.39 41.33 116.18
CA ALA A 412 77.75 41.04 116.60
C ALA A 412 78.64 42.30 116.59
N GLU A 413 78.47 43.20 115.61
CA GLU A 413 79.16 44.50 115.54
C GLU A 413 78.74 45.43 116.72
N ASP A 414 77.46 45.44 117.07
CA ASP A 414 76.93 46.13 118.26
C ASP A 414 77.50 45.57 119.58
N LYS A 415 77.81 44.25 119.63
CA LYS A 415 78.49 43.62 120.78
C LYS A 415 79.99 43.91 120.82
N ALA A 416 80.65 43.98 119.66
CA ALA A 416 82.07 44.29 119.57
C ALA A 416 82.37 45.72 120.03
N SER A 417 81.57 46.69 119.57
CA SER A 417 81.69 48.10 119.97
C SER A 417 81.37 48.33 121.45
N ALA A 418 80.42 47.58 122.03
CA ALA A 418 80.21 47.55 123.48
C ALA A 418 81.42 47.01 124.28
N SER A 419 82.20 46.09 123.70
CA SER A 419 83.44 45.59 124.30
C SER A 419 84.62 46.56 124.16
N GLU A 420 84.66 47.36 123.08
CA GLU A 420 85.76 48.27 122.79
C GLU A 420 85.83 49.47 123.76
N VAL A 421 84.67 49.98 124.19
CA VAL A 421 84.59 51.03 125.24
C VAL A 421 85.06 50.51 126.61
N CYS A 422 84.93 49.20 126.86
CA CYS A 422 85.33 48.59 128.13
C CYS A 422 86.87 48.38 128.27
N CYS A 423 87.63 48.47 127.17
CA CYS A 423 89.05 48.08 127.13
C CYS A 423 90.06 49.24 127.18
N LYS A 424 89.66 50.46 127.58
CA LYS A 424 90.56 51.62 127.71
C LYS A 424 90.63 52.25 129.12
N ALA A 425 90.06 51.59 130.13
CA ALA A 425 90.04 52.09 131.50
C ALA A 425 90.15 50.96 132.54
N LEU A 426 91.25 50.19 132.53
CA LEU A 426 91.56 49.24 133.62
C LEU A 426 93.05 48.83 133.75
N GLU A 427 93.97 49.72 133.39
CA GLU A 427 95.41 49.52 133.66
C GLU A 427 95.99 50.73 134.41
N GLN A 428 96.59 50.47 135.58
CA GLN A 428 97.27 51.42 136.48
C GLN A 428 96.43 52.28 137.45
N GLU A 429 95.31 51.77 137.98
CA GLU A 429 94.90 52.13 139.36
C GLU A 429 95.44 51.07 140.36
N LYS A 430 96.75 51.17 140.70
CA LYS A 430 97.39 50.22 141.65
C LYS A 430 98.24 50.87 142.75
N VAL A 431 98.14 52.19 142.94
CA VAL A 431 98.67 52.88 144.14
C VAL A 431 97.74 54.03 144.55
N GLN A 432 96.61 53.71 145.19
CA GLN A 432 96.08 54.41 146.37
C GLN A 432 94.81 53.74 146.87
N LYS A 433 94.99 52.69 147.67
CA LYS A 433 94.01 52.41 148.73
C LYS A 433 94.25 53.37 149.88
N ASP A 434 93.17 53.58 150.62
CA ASP A 434 93.02 54.31 151.88
C ASP A 434 92.62 55.77 151.68
N GLU A 435 91.44 56.21 152.12
CA GLU A 435 90.74 55.78 153.34
C GLU A 435 89.22 55.56 153.22
N LYS A 436 88.70 54.92 154.28
CA LYS A 436 87.35 55.07 154.87
C LYS A 436 86.16 54.63 154.01
N ILE A 437 85.56 53.46 154.29
CA ILE A 437 84.67 53.15 155.44
C ILE A 437 83.24 53.64 155.22
N LYS A 438 82.28 52.71 155.37
CA LYS A 438 80.86 52.87 155.77
C LYS A 438 80.05 54.01 155.08
N THR A 439 78.85 53.78 154.57
CA THR A 439 77.84 52.82 155.06
C THR A 439 76.70 52.71 154.06
N LEU A 440 75.98 51.58 154.09
CA LEU A 440 74.61 51.40 153.58
C LEU A 440 74.48 51.50 152.02
N ASN A 441 73.64 50.71 151.34
CA ASN A 441 72.69 49.74 151.84
C ASN A 441 72.47 48.56 150.87
N GLN A 442 72.48 47.34 151.40
CA GLN A 442 71.47 46.34 151.00
C GLN A 442 70.11 46.93 151.44
N GLU A 443 68.98 46.74 150.78
CA GLU A 443 68.43 45.62 150.01
C GLU A 443 67.31 46.25 149.11
N LYS A 444 66.40 45.62 148.37
CA LYS A 444 65.61 44.39 148.58
C LYS A 444 64.70 44.17 147.34
N THR A 445 64.42 42.91 146.96
CA THR A 445 63.10 42.32 146.52
C THR A 445 62.09 43.13 145.64
N GLN A 446 61.19 42.55 144.83
CA GLN A 446 60.84 41.16 144.52
C GLN A 446 60.03 41.05 143.20
N LYS A 447 59.96 39.80 142.71
CA LYS A 447 58.91 39.19 141.88
C LYS A 447 57.48 39.42 142.41
N ASP A 448 56.49 39.47 141.49
CA ASP A 448 55.06 39.03 141.56
C ASP A 448 54.10 40.04 140.85
N LEU A 449 52.96 39.74 140.19
CA LEU A 449 52.20 38.54 139.75
C LEU A 449 51.84 38.74 138.24
N LYS A 450 51.35 37.83 137.37
CA LYS A 450 50.66 36.51 137.40
C LYS A 450 49.10 36.53 137.44
N ILE A 451 48.51 36.33 136.24
CA ILE A 451 47.14 35.84 135.90
C ILE A 451 45.95 36.80 136.08
N ASP A 452 45.29 37.13 134.95
CA ASP A 452 43.87 36.88 134.63
C ASP A 452 43.62 37.16 133.13
N ALA A 453 42.74 36.48 132.37
CA ALA A 453 41.89 35.33 132.63
C ALA A 453 41.76 34.43 131.35
N LEU A 454 41.25 33.19 131.48
CA LEU A 454 41.11 32.18 130.40
C LEU A 454 39.66 32.17 129.84
N THR A 455 39.42 32.34 128.53
CA THR A 455 39.39 31.33 127.43
C THR A 455 38.04 30.61 127.19
N LYS A 456 37.43 30.82 126.00
CA LYS A 456 36.32 30.07 125.35
C LYS A 456 34.94 30.13 126.09
N GLN A 457 33.78 29.83 125.48
CA GLN A 457 33.46 29.13 124.21
C GLN A 457 32.05 29.52 123.66
N GLN A 458 31.89 29.63 122.31
CA GLN A 458 30.61 29.51 121.54
C GLN A 458 29.43 30.47 121.88
N THR A 459 28.40 30.69 121.06
CA THR A 459 27.92 30.02 119.82
C THR A 459 27.23 31.00 118.84
N GLN A 460 27.10 30.58 117.57
CA GLN A 460 26.17 31.06 116.52
C GLN A 460 26.35 32.52 116.02
N LEU A 461 26.29 32.83 114.71
CA LEU A 461 25.42 32.40 113.59
C LEU A 461 23.98 32.96 113.67
N GLU A 462 23.78 34.18 113.17
CA GLU A 462 22.62 34.50 112.33
C GLU A 462 22.81 35.80 111.52
N GLN A 463 22.57 35.72 110.20
CA GLN A 463 22.25 36.84 109.27
C GLN A 463 23.33 37.94 109.05
N LYS A 464 23.54 38.55 107.87
CA LYS A 464 23.03 38.37 106.49
C LYS A 464 24.17 38.78 105.53
N ALA A 465 24.59 37.93 104.59
CA ALA A 465 24.13 37.85 103.19
C ALA A 465 24.68 38.98 102.27
N GLY A 466 25.43 38.63 101.21
CA GLY A 466 26.23 39.60 100.44
C GLY A 466 26.73 39.21 99.03
N GLN A 467 26.00 38.35 98.30
CA GLN A 467 26.13 38.08 96.83
C GLN A 467 27.33 37.27 96.28
N LEU A 468 27.05 36.57 95.16
CA LEU A 468 27.99 36.01 94.15
C LEU A 468 28.88 34.79 94.48
N GLU A 469 28.28 33.72 95.00
CA GLU A 469 28.73 32.35 94.67
C GLU A 469 27.52 31.49 94.28
N GLY A 470 27.38 31.15 92.98
CA GLY A 470 26.13 30.56 92.48
C GLY A 470 25.98 30.41 90.96
N ARG A 471 27.06 30.11 90.20
CA ARG A 471 27.00 29.86 88.75
C ARG A 471 27.55 28.48 88.31
N ILE A 472 27.64 27.52 89.24
CA ILE A 472 28.05 26.13 88.97
C ILE A 472 26.94 25.16 89.40
N LYS A 473 25.69 25.43 88.98
CA LYS A 473 24.54 24.54 89.20
C LYS A 473 23.42 24.69 88.17
N THR A 474 23.79 25.01 86.92
CA THR A 474 22.83 25.37 85.85
C THR A 474 23.33 24.90 84.47
N LEU A 475 23.83 23.66 84.40
CA LEU A 475 24.21 22.99 83.13
C LEU A 475 23.89 21.49 83.13
N GLU A 476 23.01 21.03 84.03
CA GLU A 476 22.74 19.59 84.24
C GLU A 476 21.24 19.28 84.43
N GLN A 477 20.36 20.14 83.89
CA GLN A 477 18.90 19.93 83.89
C GLN A 477 18.23 19.92 82.51
N ASP A 478 18.91 20.37 81.44
CA ASP A 478 18.39 20.35 80.06
C ASP A 478 18.73 19.04 79.30
N ARG A 479 18.82 17.90 80.00
CA ARG A 479 19.01 16.60 79.34
C ARG A 479 18.21 15.48 80.01
N LYS A 480 17.20 14.97 79.26
CA LYS A 480 16.57 13.63 79.34
C LYS A 480 15.26 13.44 80.13
N GLN A 481 14.17 14.02 79.61
CA GLN A 481 12.85 13.36 79.42
C GLN A 481 12.37 13.85 78.03
N LEU A 482 12.15 13.06 76.97
CA LEU A 482 11.55 11.73 76.72
C LEU A 482 10.01 11.73 76.61
N GLU A 483 9.56 11.95 75.36
CA GLU A 483 8.42 11.29 74.66
C GLU A 483 6.92 11.58 74.96
N GLU A 484 6.12 11.32 73.91
CA GLU A 484 4.64 11.20 73.80
C GLU A 484 3.69 12.39 74.04
N LYS A 485 3.43 13.16 72.96
CA LYS A 485 2.12 13.39 72.27
C LYS A 485 2.17 14.72 71.46
N SER A 486 2.07 14.75 70.13
CA SER A 486 0.95 14.38 69.23
C SER A 486 -0.27 15.33 69.34
N PRO A 487 -0.92 15.80 68.24
CA PRO A 487 -0.53 15.81 66.81
C PRO A 487 -0.70 17.18 66.09
N ALA A 488 0.13 17.48 65.08
CA ALA A 488 -0.09 18.64 64.18
C ALA A 488 0.28 18.37 62.70
N THR A 489 1.41 17.69 62.45
CA THR A 489 2.12 17.66 61.16
C THR A 489 1.45 16.87 60.02
N GLN A 490 0.31 16.20 60.26
CA GLN A 490 -0.41 15.44 59.22
C GLN A 490 -1.32 16.31 58.34
N LYS A 491 -1.84 17.43 58.84
CA LYS A 491 -2.81 18.25 58.10
C LYS A 491 -2.15 19.06 56.98
N GLU A 492 -0.97 19.62 57.22
CA GLU A 492 -0.22 20.38 56.22
C GLU A 492 0.34 19.48 55.12
N ASN A 493 0.87 18.30 55.45
CA ASN A 493 1.35 17.34 54.45
C ASN A 493 0.24 16.93 53.47
N LEU A 494 -1.00 16.71 53.94
CA LEU A 494 -2.12 16.38 53.05
C LEU A 494 -2.54 17.55 52.14
N ILE A 495 -2.36 18.80 52.60
CA ILE A 495 -2.64 20.01 51.82
C ILE A 495 -1.54 20.28 50.79
N LEU A 496 -0.26 20.08 51.16
CA LEU A 496 0.89 20.11 50.26
C LEU A 496 0.76 19.05 49.16
N MET A 497 0.43 17.81 49.53
CA MET A 497 0.27 16.70 48.59
C MET A 497 -0.88 16.96 47.59
N ARG A 498 -2.02 17.50 48.03
CA ARG A 498 -3.09 17.95 47.11
C ARG A 498 -2.61 19.04 46.17
N LYS A 499 -1.94 20.08 46.67
CA LYS A 499 -1.39 21.16 45.83
C LYS A 499 -0.37 20.62 44.82
N MET A 500 0.48 19.67 45.21
CA MET A 500 1.49 19.09 44.32
C MET A 500 0.86 18.24 43.20
N ASN A 501 -0.18 17.46 43.50
CA ASN A 501 -0.93 16.73 42.48
C ASN A 501 -1.73 17.68 41.58
N GLU A 502 -2.28 18.77 42.12
CA GLU A 502 -3.00 19.79 41.34
C GLU A 502 -2.06 20.59 40.42
N ILE A 503 -0.84 20.90 40.88
CA ILE A 503 0.24 21.50 40.07
C ILE A 503 0.68 20.51 38.97
N SER A 504 0.89 19.23 39.29
CA SER A 504 1.29 18.21 38.31
C SER A 504 0.20 18.01 37.25
N LYS A 505 -1.07 18.00 37.64
CA LYS A 505 -2.20 17.98 36.70
C LYS A 505 -2.22 19.21 35.80
N ARG A 506 -2.14 20.43 36.38
CA ARG A 506 -2.10 21.68 35.59
C ARG A 506 -0.90 21.73 34.65
N MET A 507 0.25 21.18 35.05
CA MET A 507 1.45 21.10 34.19
C MET A 507 1.25 20.12 33.03
N ASN A 508 0.62 18.97 33.25
CA ASN A 508 0.26 18.02 32.19
C ASN A 508 -0.83 18.58 31.25
N ASP A 509 -1.83 19.27 31.79
CA ASP A 509 -2.87 19.94 30.99
C ASP A 509 -2.27 21.09 30.15
N LEU A 510 -1.32 21.86 30.70
CA LEU A 510 -0.58 22.91 29.98
C LEU A 510 0.32 22.31 28.88
N LEU A 511 1.04 21.23 29.16
CA LEU A 511 1.81 20.47 28.17
C LEU A 511 0.91 19.97 27.02
N LYS A 512 -0.30 19.50 27.33
CA LYS A 512 -1.32 19.13 26.34
C LYS A 512 -1.74 20.29 25.42
N SER A 513 -1.65 21.54 25.90
CA SER A 513 -2.07 22.73 25.15
C SER A 513 -0.96 23.44 24.35
N MET A 514 0.32 23.05 24.53
CA MET A 514 1.47 23.75 23.93
C MET A 514 2.23 22.94 22.87
N VAL A 515 1.83 21.70 22.57
CA VAL A 515 2.61 20.80 21.70
C VAL A 515 2.12 20.87 20.25
N ASN A 516 2.98 21.43 19.39
CA ASN A 516 2.95 21.16 17.95
C ASN A 516 3.62 19.82 17.64
N GLU A 517 3.14 19.14 16.59
CA GLU A 517 3.51 17.77 16.24
C GLU A 517 5.03 17.59 15.95
N SER A 518 5.72 18.66 15.57
CA SER A 518 7.17 18.69 15.30
C SER A 518 8.09 18.60 16.52
N ASP A 519 7.62 19.00 17.71
CA ASP A 519 8.48 19.19 18.88
C ASP A 519 8.48 17.98 19.83
N LEU A 520 7.46 17.12 19.71
CA LEU A 520 7.40 15.79 20.33
C LEU A 520 8.66 14.98 20.07
N GLU A 521 9.16 15.00 18.84
CA GLU A 521 10.21 14.08 18.39
C GLU A 521 11.60 14.41 18.97
N LYS A 522 11.82 15.65 19.41
CA LYS A 522 13.09 16.07 20.03
C LYS A 522 13.16 15.80 21.54
N LEU A 523 12.03 15.69 22.24
CA LEU A 523 11.99 15.27 23.66
C LEU A 523 11.95 13.74 23.84
N ARG A 524 11.61 12.99 22.78
CA ARG A 524 11.22 11.57 22.84
C ARG A 524 12.33 10.53 22.99
N MET A 525 13.57 10.92 23.30
CA MET A 525 14.66 9.94 23.48
C MET A 525 14.63 9.23 24.84
N ILE A 526 14.12 9.85 25.91
CA ILE A 526 14.13 9.27 27.29
C ILE A 526 12.76 9.13 28.02
N PRO A 527 11.55 9.18 27.40
CA PRO A 527 10.32 8.75 28.10
C PRO A 527 10.25 7.22 28.31
N TRP A 528 10.58 6.45 27.27
CA TRP A 528 10.35 5.01 27.19
C TRP A 528 11.09 4.21 28.27
N ILE A 529 12.31 4.62 28.62
CA ILE A 529 13.15 3.93 29.62
C ILE A 529 12.59 4.13 31.03
N GLU A 530 12.10 5.34 31.36
CA GLU A 530 11.49 5.60 32.67
C GLU A 530 10.11 4.95 32.80
N MET A 531 9.29 4.96 31.74
CA MET A 531 8.04 4.19 31.70
C MET A 531 8.27 2.69 31.93
N TRP A 532 9.31 2.12 31.31
CA TRP A 532 9.71 0.73 31.52
C TRP A 532 10.16 0.46 32.97
N LYS A 533 11.05 1.30 33.52
CA LYS A 533 11.48 1.20 34.93
C LYS A 533 10.30 1.29 35.89
N ASP A 534 9.34 2.18 35.64
CA ASP A 534 8.16 2.38 36.48
C ASP A 534 7.22 1.17 36.44
N LEU A 535 6.96 0.59 35.26
CA LEU A 535 6.16 -0.64 35.12
C LEU A 535 6.89 -1.91 35.61
N SER A 536 8.23 -1.89 35.71
CA SER A 536 9.03 -3.02 36.19
C SER A 536 9.14 -3.11 37.72
N LYS A 537 8.72 -2.07 38.46
CA LYS A 537 8.73 -2.06 39.93
C LYS A 537 7.52 -2.84 40.47
N PRO A 538 7.69 -3.63 41.55
CA PRO A 538 6.57 -4.27 42.23
C PRO A 538 5.68 -3.24 42.94
N VAL A 539 4.38 -3.55 43.06
CA VAL A 539 3.44 -2.72 43.83
C VAL A 539 3.76 -2.84 45.31
N GLY A 540 4.16 -1.72 45.93
CA GLY A 540 4.31 -1.61 47.38
C GLY A 540 3.25 -0.68 47.94
N ILE A 541 2.33 -1.22 48.74
CA ILE A 541 1.23 -0.47 49.37
C ILE A 541 1.73 0.36 50.58
N VAL A 542 2.99 0.16 51.00
CA VAL A 542 3.59 0.78 52.19
C VAL A 542 4.56 1.88 51.78
N CYS A 543 4.25 3.12 52.15
CA CYS A 543 5.16 4.26 52.01
C CYS A 543 6.42 4.04 52.88
N GLY A 544 7.61 4.15 52.27
CA GLY A 544 8.89 4.14 53.00
C GLY A 544 9.84 2.98 52.70
N GLN A 545 9.54 2.09 51.72
CA GLN A 545 10.51 1.12 51.21
C GLN A 545 11.14 1.59 49.89
N GLU A 546 12.47 1.50 49.77
CA GLU A 546 13.16 1.75 48.50
C GLU A 546 12.79 0.66 47.49
N GLY A 547 12.16 1.05 46.37
CA GLY A 547 11.81 0.16 45.27
C GLY A 547 10.31 0.03 44.97
N SER A 548 9.42 0.40 45.90
CA SER A 548 7.97 0.45 45.64
C SER A 548 7.58 1.64 44.76
N ILE A 549 6.65 1.43 43.83
CA ILE A 549 6.01 2.52 43.07
C ILE A 549 4.52 2.65 43.42
N ASP A 550 4.00 3.87 43.30
CA ASP A 550 2.57 4.16 43.33
C ASP A 550 1.84 3.46 42.16
N LEU A 551 0.77 2.72 42.48
CA LEU A 551 -0.11 2.10 41.49
C LEU A 551 -0.74 3.15 40.54
N GLN A 552 -1.00 4.37 41.03
CA GLN A 552 -1.51 5.47 40.22
C GLN A 552 -0.55 5.82 39.08
N ARG A 553 0.77 5.76 39.32
CA ARG A 553 1.79 6.04 38.31
C ARG A 553 1.83 4.95 37.23
N GLN A 554 1.64 3.69 37.59
CA GLN A 554 1.54 2.60 36.61
C GLN A 554 0.24 2.71 35.78
N ILE A 555 -0.86 3.18 36.38
CA ILE A 555 -2.11 3.50 35.67
C ILE A 555 -1.92 4.66 34.68
N GLU A 556 -1.31 5.78 35.07
CA GLU A 556 -0.99 6.91 34.16
C GLU A 556 -0.21 6.46 32.92
N ILE A 557 0.79 5.60 33.11
CA ILE A 557 1.61 5.05 32.03
C ILE A 557 0.76 4.18 31.10
N CYS A 558 -0.14 3.37 31.65
CA CYS A 558 -1.09 2.58 30.86
C CYS A 558 -2.05 3.48 30.06
N GLU A 559 -2.61 4.53 30.66
CA GLU A 559 -3.51 5.49 29.99
C GLU A 559 -2.82 6.22 28.83
N TYR A 560 -1.54 6.58 28.99
CA TYR A 560 -0.73 7.13 27.89
C TYR A 560 -0.50 6.13 26.75
N LEU A 561 -0.27 4.85 27.06
CA LEU A 561 -0.14 3.78 26.05
C LEU A 561 -1.48 3.47 25.35
N ILE A 562 -2.60 3.53 26.07
CA ILE A 562 -3.96 3.36 25.51
C ILE A 562 -4.24 4.45 24.47
N GLU A 563 -3.98 5.71 24.80
CA GLU A 563 -4.18 6.84 23.90
C GLU A 563 -3.22 6.81 22.69
N MET A 564 -1.96 6.38 22.90
CA MET A 564 -0.99 6.24 21.80
C MET A 564 -1.35 5.11 20.82
N PHE A 565 -1.88 3.99 21.32
CA PHE A 565 -2.20 2.80 20.51
C PHE A 565 -3.70 2.64 20.24
N LYS A 566 -4.49 3.72 20.37
CA LYS A 566 -5.95 3.67 20.15
C LYS A 566 -6.33 3.33 18.72
N ASP A 567 -5.57 3.83 17.75
CA ASP A 567 -5.73 3.65 16.31
C ASP A 567 -4.95 2.41 15.82
N ILE A 568 -5.54 1.63 14.91
CA ILE A 568 -4.96 0.37 14.42
C ILE A 568 -3.86 0.58 13.35
N ASP A 569 -4.04 1.56 12.45
CA ASP A 569 -3.14 1.83 11.31
C ASP A 569 -2.10 2.93 11.57
N LYS A 570 -1.81 3.25 12.83
CA LYS A 570 -0.86 4.30 13.24
C LYS A 570 0.06 3.80 14.34
N ASN A 571 1.20 4.47 14.52
CA ASN A 571 2.08 4.29 15.68
C ASN A 571 2.71 2.89 15.81
N ASP A 572 2.82 2.14 14.72
CA ASP A 572 3.49 0.84 14.67
C ASP A 572 4.97 0.90 15.09
N GLU A 573 5.73 1.90 14.64
CA GLU A 573 7.12 2.10 15.10
C GLU A 573 7.20 2.38 16.61
N TYR A 574 6.19 3.03 17.20
CA TYR A 574 6.11 3.18 18.66
C TYR A 574 5.67 1.88 19.35
N ARG A 575 4.89 0.99 18.70
CA ARG A 575 4.63 -0.37 19.21
C ARG A 575 5.90 -1.23 19.16
N LYS A 576 6.66 -1.22 18.06
CA LYS A 576 7.99 -1.87 17.96
C LYS A 576 8.92 -1.38 19.06
N ARG A 577 9.03 -0.06 19.25
CA ARG A 577 9.85 0.54 20.32
C ARG A 577 9.34 0.23 21.73
N CYS A 578 8.03 0.15 21.95
CA CYS A 578 7.43 -0.30 23.21
C CYS A 578 7.81 -1.76 23.57
N ILE A 579 7.92 -2.62 22.56
CA ILE A 579 8.39 -4.01 22.72
C ILE A 579 9.90 -4.04 22.98
N GLN A 580 10.69 -3.38 22.14
CA GLN A 580 12.16 -3.33 22.24
C GLN A 580 12.67 -2.73 23.55
N CYS A 581 12.00 -1.68 24.07
CA CYS A 581 12.32 -1.08 25.37
C CYS A 581 11.77 -1.88 26.58
N GLY A 582 11.20 -3.07 26.38
CA GLY A 582 10.77 -3.95 27.47
C GLY A 582 9.45 -3.61 28.16
N ILE A 583 8.77 -2.51 27.79
CA ILE A 583 7.45 -2.14 28.35
C ILE A 583 6.43 -3.26 28.11
N ALA A 584 6.37 -3.77 26.87
CA ALA A 584 5.46 -4.86 26.53
C ALA A 584 5.68 -6.11 27.41
N LYS A 585 6.94 -6.44 27.71
CA LYS A 585 7.27 -7.59 28.58
C LYS A 585 6.95 -7.31 30.05
N SER A 586 7.09 -6.06 30.50
CA SER A 586 6.71 -5.65 31.86
C SER A 586 5.20 -5.78 32.06
N LEU A 587 4.39 -5.32 31.09
CA LEU A 587 2.93 -5.51 31.11
C LEU A 587 2.53 -6.99 31.14
N VAL A 588 3.15 -7.85 30.32
CA VAL A 588 2.93 -9.31 30.39
C VAL A 588 3.28 -9.85 31.77
N ASN A 589 4.43 -9.46 32.33
CA ASN A 589 4.88 -9.94 33.64
C ASN A 589 3.97 -9.47 34.79
N MET A 590 3.43 -8.25 34.74
CA MET A 590 2.42 -7.76 35.68
C MET A 590 1.15 -8.61 35.60
N ILE A 591 0.60 -8.77 34.40
CA ILE A 591 -0.64 -9.53 34.14
C ILE A 591 -0.49 -11.01 34.52
N GLU A 592 0.70 -11.59 34.38
CA GLU A 592 0.96 -13.00 34.71
C GLU A 592 1.17 -13.26 36.21
N ASN A 593 1.84 -12.36 36.93
CA ASN A 593 2.34 -12.62 38.30
C ASN A 593 1.58 -11.88 39.40
N TRP A 594 0.74 -10.89 39.08
CA TRP A 594 -0.11 -10.23 40.08
C TRP A 594 -1.32 -11.09 40.43
N LYS A 595 -1.96 -10.81 41.57
CA LYS A 595 -3.30 -11.31 41.85
C LYS A 595 -4.27 -10.71 40.85
N VAL A 596 -5.25 -11.49 40.40
CA VAL A 596 -6.15 -11.06 39.32
C VAL A 596 -6.94 -9.80 39.72
N GLU A 597 -7.33 -9.68 41.00
CA GLU A 597 -8.07 -8.54 41.56
C GLU A 597 -7.24 -7.23 41.60
N ASP A 598 -5.91 -7.33 41.60
CA ASP A 598 -5.00 -6.18 41.59
C ASP A 598 -4.82 -5.59 40.18
N ILE A 599 -5.11 -6.37 39.13
CA ILE A 599 -5.03 -5.93 37.73
C ILE A 599 -6.20 -4.97 37.42
N LYS A 600 -5.90 -3.67 37.34
CA LYS A 600 -6.88 -2.64 36.95
C LYS A 600 -7.07 -2.58 35.44
N GLU A 601 -8.24 -2.11 35.00
CA GLU A 601 -8.69 -2.16 33.60
C GLU A 601 -7.66 -1.62 32.61
N GLN A 602 -7.05 -0.49 32.94
CA GLN A 602 -6.04 0.18 32.14
C GLN A 602 -4.84 -0.72 31.76
N HIS A 603 -4.40 -1.63 32.65
CA HIS A 603 -3.29 -2.56 32.33
C HIS A 603 -3.69 -3.53 31.21
N SER A 604 -4.90 -4.10 31.31
CA SER A 604 -5.43 -5.02 30.29
C SER A 604 -5.76 -4.30 28.98
N GLN A 605 -6.29 -3.07 29.07
CA GLN A 605 -6.65 -2.25 27.92
C GLN A 605 -5.40 -1.73 27.17
N ALA A 606 -4.35 -1.32 27.89
CA ALA A 606 -3.07 -0.90 27.30
C ALA A 606 -2.42 -2.04 26.53
N PHE A 607 -2.42 -3.26 27.09
CA PHE A 607 -1.90 -4.42 26.38
C PHE A 607 -2.78 -4.80 25.17
N ALA A 608 -4.11 -4.78 25.32
CA ALA A 608 -5.04 -5.01 24.21
C ALA A 608 -4.83 -4.01 23.06
N LYS A 609 -4.65 -2.71 23.35
CA LYS A 609 -4.34 -1.68 22.34
C LYS A 609 -2.96 -1.85 21.71
N LEU A 610 -1.94 -2.26 22.48
CA LEU A 610 -0.63 -2.64 21.95
C LEU A 610 -0.73 -3.81 20.95
N THR A 611 -1.55 -4.83 21.23
CA THR A 611 -1.79 -5.94 20.27
C THR A 611 -2.65 -5.55 19.05
N PHE A 612 -3.39 -4.45 19.12
CA PHE A 612 -4.34 -4.04 18.09
C PHE A 612 -3.62 -3.26 16.99
N THR A 613 -3.05 -4.00 16.03
CA THR A 613 -2.42 -3.52 14.78
C THR A 613 -2.67 -4.53 13.66
N ASN A 614 -2.67 -4.06 12.41
CA ASN A 614 -2.70 -4.91 11.22
C ASN A 614 -1.33 -5.55 10.89
N ASN A 615 -0.28 -5.22 11.66
CA ASN A 615 1.10 -5.59 11.37
C ASN A 615 1.53 -6.92 12.00
N ASN A 616 1.72 -7.93 11.15
CA ASN A 616 2.03 -9.30 11.59
C ASN A 616 3.43 -9.46 12.21
N GLU A 617 4.42 -8.63 11.86
CA GLU A 617 5.72 -8.60 12.54
C GLU A 617 5.55 -8.21 14.02
N ILE A 618 4.70 -7.22 14.30
CA ILE A 618 4.45 -6.75 15.67
C ILE A 618 3.67 -7.80 16.47
N LYS A 619 2.67 -8.46 15.86
CA LYS A 619 1.97 -9.60 16.48
C LYS A 619 2.92 -10.75 16.80
N GLN A 620 3.85 -11.09 15.89
CA GLN A 620 4.88 -12.09 16.08
C GLN A 620 5.86 -11.73 17.21
N LEU A 621 6.35 -10.47 17.23
CA LEU A 621 7.21 -9.97 18.32
C LEU A 621 6.50 -10.05 19.68
N LEU A 622 5.21 -9.71 19.75
CA LEU A 622 4.41 -9.84 20.97
C LEU A 622 4.22 -11.30 21.41
N PHE A 623 4.09 -12.24 20.47
CA PHE A 623 4.07 -13.68 20.78
C PHE A 623 5.37 -14.15 21.46
N THR A 624 6.55 -13.66 21.05
CA THR A 624 7.84 -14.06 21.66
C THR A 624 7.96 -13.72 23.16
N LEU A 625 7.11 -12.81 23.67
CA LEU A 625 7.08 -12.41 25.08
C LEU A 625 6.43 -13.47 26.00
N ASN A 626 5.92 -14.58 25.42
CA ASN A 626 5.09 -15.63 26.04
C ASN A 626 3.81 -15.10 26.72
N PRO A 627 3.00 -14.26 26.05
CA PRO A 627 1.89 -13.51 26.68
C PRO A 627 0.71 -14.39 27.12
N PHE A 628 0.49 -15.55 26.50
CA PHE A 628 -0.74 -16.32 26.69
C PHE A 628 -0.99 -16.74 28.14
N LYS A 629 0.05 -17.07 28.93
CA LYS A 629 -0.14 -17.48 30.33
C LYS A 629 -0.80 -16.38 31.17
N GLY A 630 -0.32 -15.14 31.06
CA GLY A 630 -0.94 -13.99 31.70
C GLY A 630 -2.32 -13.65 31.14
N LEU A 631 -2.48 -13.66 29.81
CA LEU A 631 -3.78 -13.34 29.18
C LEU A 631 -4.88 -14.34 29.54
N LEU A 632 -4.55 -15.61 29.74
CA LEU A 632 -5.48 -16.64 30.22
C LEU A 632 -5.90 -16.40 31.68
N ASN A 633 -5.06 -15.79 32.52
CA ASN A 633 -5.45 -15.41 33.89
C ASN A 633 -6.55 -14.33 33.89
N LEU A 634 -6.52 -13.40 32.93
CA LEU A 634 -7.54 -12.34 32.80
C LEU A 634 -8.96 -12.90 32.54
N LEU A 635 -9.08 -14.09 31.95
CA LEU A 635 -10.37 -14.76 31.73
C LEU A 635 -11.06 -15.19 33.04
N ASN A 636 -10.33 -15.21 34.15
CA ASN A 636 -10.83 -15.47 35.50
C ASN A 636 -11.16 -14.18 36.29
N HIS A 637 -10.90 -12.99 35.72
CA HIS A 637 -11.20 -11.72 36.36
C HIS A 637 -12.72 -11.53 36.56
N SER A 638 -13.15 -10.85 37.63
CA SER A 638 -14.58 -10.60 37.93
C SER A 638 -15.26 -9.58 37.01
N ASN A 639 -14.61 -8.43 36.75
CA ASN A 639 -15.00 -7.46 35.71
C ASN A 639 -14.88 -8.09 34.31
N SER A 640 -15.99 -8.12 33.57
CA SER A 640 -16.09 -8.66 32.21
C SER A 640 -15.37 -7.83 31.14
N ILE A 641 -15.10 -6.55 31.39
CA ILE A 641 -14.30 -5.71 30.48
C ILE A 641 -12.85 -6.18 30.45
N ILE A 642 -12.30 -6.58 31.60
CA ILE A 642 -10.94 -7.13 31.71
C ILE A 642 -10.85 -8.52 31.08
N GLN A 643 -11.88 -9.37 31.25
CA GLN A 643 -12.00 -10.62 30.50
C GLN A 643 -12.01 -10.38 28.98
N MET A 644 -12.76 -9.37 28.52
CA MET A 644 -12.84 -8.98 27.10
C MET A 644 -11.49 -8.52 26.55
N TYR A 645 -10.73 -7.70 27.29
CA TYR A 645 -9.38 -7.31 26.88
C TYR A 645 -8.39 -8.48 26.88
N GLY A 646 -8.51 -9.42 27.81
CA GLY A 646 -7.76 -10.69 27.79
C GLY A 646 -8.03 -11.50 26.53
N ILE A 647 -9.30 -11.83 26.24
CA ILE A 647 -9.66 -12.67 25.08
C ILE A 647 -9.36 -11.97 23.74
N THR A 648 -9.54 -10.65 23.66
CA THR A 648 -9.16 -9.84 22.49
C THR A 648 -7.64 -9.86 22.25
N SER A 649 -6.84 -9.74 23.30
CA SER A 649 -5.37 -9.81 23.19
C SER A 649 -4.90 -11.17 22.67
N ILE A 650 -5.54 -12.27 23.12
CA ILE A 650 -5.24 -13.63 22.63
C ILE A 650 -5.51 -13.72 21.13
N PHE A 651 -6.69 -13.29 20.66
CA PHE A 651 -7.02 -13.26 19.23
C PHE A 651 -6.04 -12.43 18.42
N ASN A 652 -5.76 -11.19 18.86
CA ASN A 652 -4.88 -10.28 18.12
C ASN A 652 -3.48 -10.89 17.92
N ILE A 653 -2.88 -11.44 18.99
CA ILE A 653 -1.56 -12.11 18.89
C ILE A 653 -1.64 -13.36 18.01
N GLN A 654 -2.69 -14.18 18.17
CA GLN A 654 -2.91 -15.39 17.40
C GLN A 654 -2.93 -15.13 15.89
N THR A 655 -3.57 -14.04 15.42
CA THR A 655 -3.64 -13.75 13.98
C THR A 655 -2.28 -13.60 13.31
N GLY A 656 -1.23 -13.17 14.04
CA GLY A 656 0.14 -13.10 13.53
C GLY A 656 0.76 -14.45 13.12
N GLY A 657 0.18 -15.57 13.58
CA GLY A 657 0.51 -16.92 13.14
C GLY A 657 -0.49 -17.50 12.13
N SER A 658 -1.79 -17.19 12.24
CA SER A 658 -2.80 -17.72 11.31
C SER A 658 -2.75 -17.08 9.92
N GLU A 659 -2.42 -15.78 9.85
CA GLU A 659 -2.35 -14.98 8.62
C GLU A 659 -1.01 -15.12 7.88
N THR A 660 -0.03 -15.80 8.48
CA THR A 660 1.33 -15.97 7.93
C THR A 660 1.64 -17.42 7.50
N THR A 661 0.60 -18.25 7.39
CA THR A 661 0.64 -19.65 6.93
C THR A 661 -0.54 -19.94 6.00
N SER A 662 -0.40 -20.90 5.08
CA SER A 662 -1.49 -21.40 4.23
C SER A 662 -2.66 -21.90 5.06
N ASP A 663 -3.90 -21.78 4.57
CA ASP A 663 -5.11 -22.32 5.21
C ASP A 663 -4.95 -23.81 5.57
N THR A 664 -4.25 -24.57 4.74
CA THR A 664 -3.98 -26.01 4.89
C THR A 664 -2.91 -26.37 5.92
N GLU A 665 -2.18 -25.39 6.46
CA GLU A 665 -1.14 -25.60 7.48
C GLU A 665 -1.70 -25.48 8.89
N ILE A 666 -1.15 -26.28 9.82
CA ILE A 666 -1.51 -26.21 11.23
C ILE A 666 -1.08 -24.88 11.87
N HIS A 667 -1.90 -24.35 12.78
CA HIS A 667 -1.63 -23.06 13.40
C HIS A 667 -0.28 -23.03 14.16
N PRO A 668 0.70 -22.16 13.81
CA PRO A 668 2.05 -22.19 14.37
C PRO A 668 2.12 -22.12 15.91
N TYR A 669 1.21 -21.37 16.53
CA TYR A 669 1.20 -21.18 17.99
C TYR A 669 0.32 -22.18 18.76
N PHE A 670 -0.24 -23.22 18.11
CA PHE A 670 -1.14 -24.17 18.76
C PHE A 670 -0.47 -24.87 19.94
N ASP A 671 0.68 -25.51 19.70
CA ASP A 671 1.32 -26.36 20.71
C ASP A 671 1.82 -25.52 21.91
N THR A 672 2.18 -24.25 21.67
CA THR A 672 2.48 -23.28 22.74
C THR A 672 1.28 -23.05 23.66
N ILE A 673 0.08 -22.75 23.13
CA ILE A 673 -1.09 -22.49 23.97
C ILE A 673 -1.69 -23.79 24.56
N ALA A 674 -1.59 -24.91 23.84
CA ALA A 674 -2.03 -26.22 24.32
C ALA A 674 -1.16 -26.73 25.50
N SER A 675 0.17 -26.53 25.44
CA SER A 675 1.08 -26.97 26.51
C SER A 675 0.81 -26.35 27.89
N ILE A 676 0.12 -25.20 27.94
CA ILE A 676 -0.29 -24.52 29.19
C ILE A 676 -1.78 -24.72 29.53
N GLY A 677 -2.45 -25.67 28.87
CA GLY A 677 -3.89 -25.94 29.02
C GLY A 677 -4.78 -24.78 28.62
N GLY A 678 -4.35 -23.97 27.65
CA GLY A 678 -5.02 -22.73 27.26
C GLY A 678 -6.27 -22.95 26.42
N ILE A 679 -6.30 -24.00 25.60
CA ILE A 679 -7.48 -24.38 24.79
C ILE A 679 -8.65 -24.72 25.70
N GLU A 680 -8.40 -25.52 26.73
CA GLU A 680 -9.37 -25.96 27.73
C GLU A 680 -9.90 -24.77 28.53
N LYS A 681 -9.02 -23.84 28.94
CA LYS A 681 -9.39 -22.60 29.65
C LYS A 681 -10.27 -21.67 28.81
N ILE A 682 -9.98 -21.53 27.52
CA ILE A 682 -10.79 -20.71 26.59
C ILE A 682 -12.16 -21.37 26.37
N TYR A 683 -12.22 -22.70 26.24
CA TYR A 683 -13.48 -23.43 26.12
C TYR A 683 -14.31 -23.41 27.42
N GLU A 684 -13.68 -23.53 28.59
CA GLU A 684 -14.35 -23.38 29.88
C GLU A 684 -14.92 -21.96 30.01
N PHE A 685 -14.12 -20.93 29.70
CA PHE A 685 -14.52 -19.52 29.70
C PHE A 685 -15.70 -19.24 28.75
N MET A 686 -15.71 -19.83 27.54
CA MET A 686 -16.84 -19.77 26.61
C MET A 686 -18.15 -20.31 27.22
N ASN A 687 -18.07 -21.38 28.02
CA ASN A 687 -19.24 -22.06 28.56
C ASN A 687 -19.71 -21.52 29.93
N ARG A 688 -18.90 -20.70 30.63
CA ARG A 688 -19.31 -20.04 31.88
C ARG A 688 -20.60 -19.22 31.72
N LYS A 689 -21.44 -19.22 32.75
CA LYS A 689 -22.75 -18.52 32.75
C LYS A 689 -22.63 -17.01 32.57
N ASN A 690 -21.63 -16.39 33.18
CA ASN A 690 -21.49 -14.93 33.26
C ASN A 690 -20.69 -14.31 32.10
N THR A 691 -20.14 -15.12 31.19
CA THR A 691 -19.35 -14.64 30.05
C THR A 691 -20.26 -13.92 29.03
N THR A 692 -19.86 -12.72 28.58
CA THR A 692 -20.66 -11.91 27.64
C THR A 692 -20.75 -12.56 26.26
N LYS A 693 -21.79 -12.23 25.46
CA LYS A 693 -21.93 -12.75 24.08
C LYS A 693 -20.66 -12.56 23.27
N GLN A 694 -20.11 -11.34 23.25
CA GLN A 694 -18.88 -10.99 22.53
C GLN A 694 -17.70 -11.87 22.96
N SER A 695 -17.53 -12.11 24.27
CA SER A 695 -16.48 -12.99 24.78
C SER A 695 -16.69 -14.47 24.43
N LYS A 696 -17.93 -14.95 24.33
CA LYS A 696 -18.25 -16.32 23.86
C LYS A 696 -17.97 -16.48 22.37
N ASP A 697 -18.42 -15.52 21.56
CA ASP A 697 -18.18 -15.49 20.12
C ASP A 697 -16.67 -15.47 19.82
N ALA A 698 -15.93 -14.58 20.50
CA ALA A 698 -14.47 -14.50 20.38
C ALA A 698 -13.77 -15.80 20.81
N SER A 699 -14.23 -16.44 21.91
CA SER A 699 -13.64 -17.71 22.37
C SER A 699 -13.85 -18.84 21.34
N ALA A 700 -15.04 -18.94 20.73
CA ALA A 700 -15.31 -19.92 19.68
C ALA A 700 -14.45 -19.67 18.42
N ILE A 701 -14.28 -18.41 18.03
CA ILE A 701 -13.43 -17.97 16.91
C ILE A 701 -11.96 -18.33 17.18
N ILE A 702 -11.45 -18.02 18.37
CA ILE A 702 -10.06 -18.30 18.79
C ILE A 702 -9.77 -19.80 18.76
N ILE A 703 -10.68 -20.64 19.29
CA ILE A 703 -10.53 -22.10 19.23
C ILE A 703 -10.49 -22.56 17.77
N GLY A 704 -11.41 -22.08 16.92
CA GLY A 704 -11.44 -22.44 15.49
C GLY A 704 -10.18 -22.01 14.73
N PHE A 705 -9.59 -20.86 15.04
CA PHE A 705 -8.31 -20.41 14.49
C PHE A 705 -7.13 -21.26 14.99
N PHE A 706 -7.13 -21.71 16.26
CA PHE A 706 -6.06 -22.57 16.78
C PHE A 706 -6.12 -23.95 16.13
N PHE A 707 -7.32 -24.52 15.95
CA PHE A 707 -7.51 -25.79 15.25
C PHE A 707 -7.53 -25.69 13.70
N LYS A 708 -6.91 -24.64 13.14
CA LYS A 708 -6.60 -24.55 11.70
C LYS A 708 -5.87 -25.82 11.26
N ALA A 709 -6.45 -26.52 10.27
CA ALA A 709 -6.02 -27.83 9.75
C ALA A 709 -5.85 -28.98 10.78
N ARG A 710 -6.18 -28.77 12.07
CA ARG A 710 -5.97 -29.73 13.15
C ARG A 710 -7.32 -30.26 13.67
N LYS A 711 -7.41 -31.56 13.88
CA LYS A 711 -8.59 -32.22 14.47
C LYS A 711 -8.85 -31.71 15.88
N ILE A 712 -10.10 -31.33 16.19
CA ILE A 712 -10.53 -31.17 17.59
C ILE A 712 -10.85 -32.58 18.12
N GLU A 713 -9.94 -33.18 18.89
CA GLU A 713 -10.13 -34.57 19.37
C GLU A 713 -11.32 -34.71 20.33
N ASN A 714 -11.50 -33.77 21.26
CA ASN A 714 -12.65 -33.74 22.15
C ASN A 714 -13.94 -33.50 21.35
N VAL A 715 -14.78 -34.53 21.25
CA VAL A 715 -16.02 -34.52 20.43
C VAL A 715 -17.02 -33.47 20.93
N GLU A 716 -17.17 -33.30 22.25
CA GLU A 716 -18.06 -32.29 22.82
C GLU A 716 -17.56 -30.87 22.52
N MET A 717 -16.25 -30.64 22.62
CA MET A 717 -15.64 -29.38 22.19
C MET A 717 -15.88 -29.13 20.71
N ARG A 718 -15.64 -30.13 19.85
CA ARG A 718 -15.81 -30.05 18.40
C ARG A 718 -17.25 -29.66 18.03
N THR A 719 -18.24 -30.41 18.51
CA THR A 719 -19.66 -30.14 18.25
C THR A 719 -20.10 -28.79 18.82
N ASN A 720 -19.76 -28.45 20.07
CA ASN A 720 -20.22 -27.20 20.70
C ASN A 720 -19.59 -25.95 20.06
N VAL A 721 -18.29 -25.96 19.73
CA VAL A 721 -17.62 -24.83 19.06
C VAL A 721 -18.13 -24.65 17.64
N ILE A 722 -18.22 -25.74 16.84
CA ILE A 722 -18.73 -25.65 15.46
C ILE A 722 -20.20 -25.22 15.44
N LYS A 723 -21.04 -25.73 16.35
CA LYS A 723 -22.42 -25.29 16.51
C LYS A 723 -22.54 -23.81 16.85
N HIS A 724 -21.68 -23.28 17.75
CA HIS A 724 -21.68 -21.85 18.06
C HIS A 724 -21.24 -21.02 16.84
N LEU A 725 -20.13 -21.38 16.20
CA LEU A 725 -19.63 -20.72 14.99
C LEU A 725 -20.70 -20.67 13.88
N LYS A 726 -21.43 -21.77 13.64
CA LYS A 726 -22.55 -21.83 12.68
C LYS A 726 -23.63 -20.77 12.94
N THR A 727 -23.90 -20.38 14.19
CA THR A 727 -24.93 -19.38 14.51
C THR A 727 -24.50 -17.93 14.25
N ILE A 728 -23.18 -17.65 14.21
CA ILE A 728 -22.64 -16.28 14.10
C ILE A 728 -22.04 -15.93 12.73
N VAL A 729 -22.09 -16.83 11.73
CA VAL A 729 -21.62 -16.56 10.36
C VAL A 729 -22.33 -15.43 9.62
N ASN A 730 -23.46 -14.96 10.17
CA ASN A 730 -24.27 -13.84 9.67
C ASN A 730 -24.57 -12.84 10.79
N ASP A 731 -23.70 -12.73 11.81
CA ASP A 731 -23.82 -11.74 12.88
C ASP A 731 -23.79 -10.29 12.30
N GLN A 732 -24.47 -9.37 12.98
CA GLN A 732 -24.50 -7.94 12.59
C GLN A 732 -23.13 -7.29 12.76
N ASN A 733 -22.30 -7.76 13.71
CA ASN A 733 -20.93 -7.30 13.87
C ASN A 733 -20.05 -7.85 12.74
N GLY A 734 -19.47 -6.95 11.93
CA GLY A 734 -18.64 -7.31 10.79
C GLY A 734 -17.41 -8.15 11.14
N TRP A 735 -16.76 -7.91 12.29
CA TRP A 735 -15.63 -8.72 12.75
C TRP A 735 -16.08 -10.14 13.12
N THR A 736 -17.14 -10.27 13.91
CA THR A 736 -17.70 -11.58 14.30
C THR A 736 -18.12 -12.41 13.08
N LYS A 737 -18.78 -11.76 12.12
CA LYS A 737 -19.23 -12.37 10.86
C LYS A 737 -18.07 -12.89 10.02
N THR A 738 -17.03 -12.08 9.79
CA THR A 738 -15.87 -12.48 8.98
C THR A 738 -15.03 -13.53 9.70
N CYS A 739 -14.74 -13.34 10.99
CA CYS A 739 -13.86 -14.24 11.72
C CYS A 739 -14.51 -15.60 12.00
N SER A 740 -15.82 -15.69 12.22
CA SER A 740 -16.50 -16.98 12.35
C SER A 740 -16.53 -17.80 11.06
N ARG A 741 -16.70 -17.14 9.90
CA ARG A 741 -16.55 -17.78 8.58
C ARG A 741 -15.13 -18.30 8.37
N ASN A 742 -14.10 -17.51 8.70
CA ASN A 742 -12.71 -17.92 8.57
C ASN A 742 -12.36 -19.07 9.54
N ALA A 743 -12.84 -19.02 10.79
CA ALA A 743 -12.69 -20.11 11.76
C ALA A 743 -13.28 -21.43 11.23
N LEU A 744 -14.45 -21.39 10.59
CA LEU A 744 -15.03 -22.58 9.94
C LEU A 744 -14.23 -23.04 8.72
N LYS A 745 -13.72 -22.13 7.87
CA LYS A 745 -12.85 -22.46 6.72
C LYS A 745 -11.56 -23.14 7.16
N TYR A 746 -10.94 -22.66 8.25
CA TYR A 746 -9.73 -23.22 8.87
C TYR A 746 -9.98 -24.60 9.51
N LEU A 747 -11.12 -24.77 10.20
CA LEU A 747 -11.53 -26.07 10.76
C LEU A 747 -11.81 -27.10 9.65
N ALA A 748 -12.47 -26.69 8.56
CA ALA A 748 -12.89 -27.57 7.46
C ALA A 748 -11.73 -28.15 6.62
N GLN A 749 -10.49 -27.71 6.84
CA GLN A 749 -9.30 -28.34 6.24
C GLN A 749 -9.01 -29.72 6.83
N ASN A 750 -9.53 -30.01 8.04
CA ASN A 750 -9.48 -31.35 8.63
C ASN A 750 -10.81 -32.09 8.40
N SER A 751 -10.74 -33.37 8.01
CA SER A 751 -11.91 -34.17 7.62
C SER A 751 -12.90 -34.42 8.77
N ASP A 752 -12.45 -34.73 9.99
CA ASP A 752 -13.33 -34.94 11.15
C ASP A 752 -14.07 -33.66 11.55
N ASN A 753 -13.39 -32.50 11.49
CA ASN A 753 -14.00 -31.20 11.70
C ASN A 753 -14.99 -30.87 10.58
N LYS A 754 -14.61 -31.10 9.31
CA LYS A 754 -15.47 -30.86 8.15
C LYS A 754 -16.76 -31.68 8.20
N ASN A 755 -16.68 -32.96 8.57
CA ASN A 755 -17.85 -33.82 8.74
C ASN A 755 -18.84 -33.28 9.80
N GLU A 756 -18.36 -32.53 10.81
CA GLU A 756 -19.20 -31.85 11.80
C GLU A 756 -19.78 -30.52 11.26
N ILE A 757 -19.06 -29.84 10.37
CA ILE A 757 -19.50 -28.62 9.68
C ILE A 757 -20.58 -28.94 8.64
N ASP A 758 -20.41 -29.97 7.83
CA ASP A 758 -21.32 -30.32 6.73
C ASP A 758 -22.66 -30.94 7.23
N LYS A 759 -22.76 -31.25 8.53
CA LYS A 759 -24.04 -31.62 9.19
C LYS A 759 -25.14 -30.58 8.93
N ASP A 760 -26.37 -31.09 8.83
CA ASP A 760 -27.58 -30.32 8.56
C ASP A 760 -27.57 -29.61 7.19
N ARG A 761 -26.70 -30.06 6.27
CA ARG A 761 -26.42 -29.43 4.95
C ARG A 761 -25.94 -27.98 5.07
N PHE A 762 -25.31 -27.63 6.19
CA PHE A 762 -24.77 -26.29 6.40
C PHE A 762 -23.59 -26.06 5.44
N VAL A 763 -23.67 -24.98 4.67
CA VAL A 763 -22.57 -24.50 3.80
C VAL A 763 -22.03 -23.21 4.42
N ILE A 764 -20.71 -23.11 4.56
CA ILE A 764 -20.06 -21.89 5.05
C ILE A 764 -20.34 -20.76 4.05
N PRO A 765 -21.01 -19.65 4.43
CA PRO A 765 -21.25 -18.56 3.51
C PRO A 765 -19.92 -17.92 3.06
N THR A 766 -19.81 -17.68 1.75
CA THR A 766 -18.72 -16.91 1.13
C THR A 766 -18.67 -15.50 1.71
#